data_AF-A0A515KG75-F1
#
_entry.id   AF-A0A515KG75-F1
#
_cell.length_a   1.000
_cell.length_b   1.000
_cell.length_c   1.000
_cell.angle_alpha   90.00
_cell.angle_beta   90.00
_cell.angle_gamma   90.00
#
_symmetry.space_group_name_H-M   'P 1'
#
loop_
_entity.id
_entity.type
_entity.pdbx_description
1 polymer ?
#
loop_
_entity_poly.entity_id
_entity_poly.type
_entity_poly.pdbx_seq_one_letter_code
_entity_poly.pdbx_strand_id
1 'polypeptide(L)'
;MLADRSRFNPTLGLVPRIVILSVSGILLLGVCVISLSGYFLKRGAIATARERVDANMRVAWEVLRSNGKNFSLVDGKLMADGHVLNGDISMVDKVKDLVGGSCTVFMNDQRIATNVLKPDGMRAVGTQLARSDAYSAIFDQKVSYRGEVRILDEPYMTAYDPIFGQNGELLGILYVGIKKAEFLKAADETFWTIIYSIAAVISIVVIVSYLVARRSVVGPLKVSIVTMNRLAQGDLGAETPVPRRADEIGEIMAALVVFKHNAIEKQRLEKLQAADRAASKVRQEEISQLIGFFGRSMSGSFNSLSGASADMSRTATSLESAAQTTGSQATQVLSEVEQTSLAIQTVAAASQQLSASIGEIGRQSTESARGSGIAMQQAEDVVAKVDQLRQAADEIGNVVKLINSIAAQTNLLALNATIEAARAGEAGRGFAVVAGEVKALAQQTAQATSDIASQVASIQAATTGAAEAIQGISGTVRGVNETAVAIATAVEQQSAATQEIARSIEYVTANAASVTRSMGQVRGAVDDTSGNAAEVKHTSSALSADAATLSAEVTDFLESLRDLGEDRQLTQLDVNLSATALAGGKSVAGRVLRVSPGMVLFDGPLQVAAGTLLEVRIDSLGRSLEGRFVDRVAAGCQIQLLLNHAHLSFMESAMARLAAAA
;
A
#
# COMPACT_ATOMS: atom_id res chain seq x y z
N MET A 1 8.45 14.23 117.66
CA MET A 1 8.26 13.34 118.83
C MET A 1 7.56 12.07 118.35
N LEU A 2 8.23 10.92 118.54
CA LEU A 2 7.70 9.55 118.74
C LEU A 2 6.76 8.99 117.64
N ALA A 3 7.26 8.23 116.65
CA ALA A 3 7.58 6.78 116.72
C ALA A 3 6.36 5.88 116.92
N ASP A 4 5.92 5.14 115.89
CA ASP A 4 5.79 3.68 115.97
C ASP A 4 5.76 2.99 114.60
N ARG A 5 6.27 1.76 114.58
CA ARG A 5 6.64 0.92 113.45
C ARG A 5 5.50 -0.01 113.00
N SER A 6 5.64 -0.41 111.73
CA SER A 6 5.38 -1.76 111.19
C SER A 6 3.94 -2.15 110.80
N ARG A 7 3.73 -2.42 109.51
CA ARG A 7 3.81 -3.77 108.92
C ARG A 7 3.71 -3.69 107.39
N PHE A 8 4.54 -4.50 106.73
CA PHE A 8 4.63 -4.69 105.28
C PHE A 8 3.28 -5.03 104.63
N ASN A 9 2.98 -4.43 103.49
CA ASN A 9 2.30 -5.13 102.40
C ASN A 9 2.61 -4.46 101.05
N PRO A 10 3.25 -5.15 100.08
CA PRO A 10 3.38 -4.63 98.72
C PRO A 10 2.03 -4.78 98.02
N THR A 11 1.50 -3.69 97.47
CA THR A 11 0.36 -3.76 96.58
C THR A 11 0.76 -4.46 95.27
N LEU A 12 0.31 -5.70 95.08
CA LEU A 12 0.38 -6.40 93.80
C LEU A 12 -0.24 -5.55 92.67
N GLY A 13 0.46 -5.46 91.53
CA GLY A 13 0.00 -4.77 90.33
C GLY A 13 -1.26 -5.38 89.70
N LEU A 14 -1.85 -4.69 88.72
CA LEU A 14 -3.18 -4.99 88.19
C LEU A 14 -3.30 -6.39 87.52
N VAL A 15 -2.21 -6.89 86.92
CA VAL A 15 -2.16 -8.20 86.23
C VAL A 15 -2.30 -9.39 87.19
N PRO A 16 -1.51 -9.52 88.28
CA PRO A 16 -1.68 -10.65 89.20
C PRO A 16 -3.02 -10.64 89.97
N ARG A 17 -3.68 -9.48 90.15
CA ARG A 17 -5.03 -9.42 90.75
C ARG A 17 -6.10 -10.03 89.85
N ILE A 18 -6.03 -9.79 88.54
CA ILE A 18 -6.96 -10.38 87.56
C ILE A 18 -6.76 -11.89 87.47
N VAL A 19 -5.51 -12.38 87.55
CA VAL A 19 -5.21 -13.82 87.52
C VAL A 19 -5.77 -14.53 88.76
N ILE A 20 -5.62 -13.97 89.97
CA ILE A 20 -6.10 -14.60 91.21
C ILE A 20 -7.64 -14.71 91.26
N LEU A 21 -8.35 -13.69 90.76
CA LEU A 21 -9.82 -13.69 90.72
C LEU A 21 -10.38 -14.67 89.66
N SER A 22 -9.64 -14.89 88.57
CA SER A 22 -10.02 -15.82 87.50
C SER A 22 -9.86 -17.28 87.92
N VAL A 23 -8.79 -17.60 88.65
CA VAL A 23 -8.45 -19.00 89.02
C VAL A 23 -9.39 -19.54 90.10
N SER A 24 -9.85 -18.70 91.02
CA SER A 24 -10.71 -19.10 92.14
C SER A 24 -12.13 -19.49 91.70
N GLY A 25 -12.69 -18.87 90.65
CA GLY A 25 -14.01 -19.24 90.11
C GLY A 25 -14.03 -20.56 89.35
N ILE A 26 -12.95 -20.89 88.63
CA ILE A 26 -12.87 -22.11 87.79
C ILE A 26 -12.64 -23.34 88.65
N LEU A 27 -11.91 -23.21 89.75
CA LEU A 27 -11.63 -24.30 90.68
C LEU A 27 -12.93 -24.82 91.33
N LEU A 28 -13.86 -23.92 91.64
CA LEU A 28 -15.16 -24.24 92.22
C LEU A 28 -16.10 -24.94 91.20
N LEU A 29 -16.03 -24.53 89.93
CA LEU A 29 -16.81 -25.11 88.84
C LEU A 29 -16.29 -26.51 88.43
N GLY A 30 -14.96 -26.70 88.44
CA GLY A 30 -14.32 -27.98 88.14
C GLY A 30 -14.69 -29.10 89.12
N VAL A 31 -14.75 -28.80 90.42
CA VAL A 31 -15.17 -29.75 91.46
C VAL A 31 -16.63 -30.19 91.27
N CYS A 32 -17.48 -29.27 90.82
CA CYS A 32 -18.90 -29.55 90.55
C CYS A 32 -19.06 -30.46 89.30
N VAL A 33 -18.33 -30.17 88.22
CA VAL A 33 -18.38 -30.97 86.97
C VAL A 33 -17.83 -32.39 87.17
N ILE A 34 -16.74 -32.55 87.94
CA ILE A 34 -16.18 -33.88 88.25
C ILE A 34 -17.20 -34.71 89.04
N SER A 35 -17.85 -34.12 90.03
CA SER A 35 -18.86 -34.80 90.86
C SER A 35 -20.09 -35.20 90.05
N LEU A 36 -20.60 -34.30 89.20
CA LEU A 36 -21.77 -34.58 88.35
C LEU A 36 -21.45 -35.64 87.27
N SER A 37 -20.28 -35.54 86.63
CA SER A 37 -19.87 -36.46 85.57
C SER A 37 -19.68 -37.87 86.08
N GLY A 38 -19.10 -38.03 87.29
CA GLY A 38 -18.95 -39.35 87.92
C GLY A 38 -20.30 -40.01 88.22
N TYR A 39 -21.28 -39.21 88.65
CA TYR A 39 -22.64 -39.69 88.88
C TYR A 39 -23.32 -40.15 87.59
N PHE A 40 -23.22 -39.37 86.51
CA PHE A 40 -23.83 -39.69 85.22
C PHE A 40 -23.15 -40.85 84.50
N LEU A 41 -21.81 -40.93 84.49
CA LEU A 41 -21.08 -42.02 83.84
C LEU A 41 -21.44 -43.38 84.44
N LYS A 42 -21.52 -43.47 85.78
CA LYS A 42 -21.85 -44.72 86.45
C LYS A 42 -23.29 -45.16 86.16
N ARG A 43 -24.24 -44.22 86.08
CA ARG A 43 -25.61 -44.53 85.66
C ARG A 43 -25.69 -44.94 84.19
N GLY A 44 -24.97 -44.26 83.31
CA GLY A 44 -24.92 -44.57 81.88
C GLY A 44 -24.34 -45.95 81.61
N ALA A 45 -23.21 -46.28 82.24
CA ALA A 45 -22.56 -47.58 82.06
C ALA A 45 -23.45 -48.76 82.46
N ILE A 46 -24.25 -48.62 83.52
CA ILE A 46 -25.23 -49.64 83.94
C ILE A 46 -26.37 -49.76 82.91
N ALA A 47 -26.86 -48.65 82.37
CA ALA A 47 -27.91 -48.67 81.34
C ALA A 47 -27.42 -49.36 80.05
N THR A 48 -26.23 -49.00 79.56
CA THR A 48 -25.63 -49.62 78.38
C THR A 48 -25.32 -51.11 78.59
N ALA A 49 -24.85 -51.49 79.79
CA ALA A 49 -24.65 -52.90 80.12
C ALA A 49 -25.96 -53.69 80.06
N ARG A 50 -27.08 -53.10 80.48
CA ARG A 50 -28.40 -53.74 80.41
C ARG A 50 -28.84 -53.97 78.96
N GLU A 51 -28.72 -52.95 78.11
CA GLU A 51 -29.02 -53.07 76.67
C GLU A 51 -28.14 -54.12 75.96
N ARG A 52 -26.85 -54.19 76.32
CA ARG A 52 -25.92 -55.14 75.73
C ARG A 52 -26.24 -56.57 76.14
N VAL A 53 -26.60 -56.78 77.40
CA VAL A 53 -27.07 -58.08 77.89
C VAL A 53 -28.39 -58.47 77.20
N ASP A 54 -29.30 -57.53 76.93
CA ASP A 54 -30.51 -57.78 76.13
C ASP A 54 -30.19 -58.18 74.67
N ALA A 55 -29.23 -57.51 74.04
CA ALA A 55 -28.76 -57.87 72.71
C ALA A 55 -28.11 -59.27 72.69
N ASN A 56 -27.28 -59.57 73.68
CA ASN A 56 -26.66 -60.89 73.81
C ASN A 56 -27.71 -61.97 74.04
N MET A 57 -28.79 -61.67 74.77
CA MET A 57 -29.89 -62.61 74.99
C MET A 57 -30.65 -62.92 73.70
N ARG A 58 -30.87 -61.93 72.83
CA ARG A 58 -31.47 -62.17 71.50
C ARG A 58 -30.62 -63.12 70.66
N VAL A 59 -29.30 -62.93 70.64
CA VAL A 59 -28.39 -63.84 69.93
C VAL A 59 -28.34 -65.21 70.57
N ALA A 60 -28.36 -65.30 71.91
CA ALA A 60 -28.43 -66.57 72.61
C ALA A 60 -29.69 -67.35 72.26
N TRP A 61 -30.85 -66.68 72.18
CA TRP A 61 -32.10 -67.29 71.72
C TRP A 61 -32.04 -67.75 70.27
N GLU A 62 -31.42 -66.97 69.39
CA GLU A 62 -31.27 -67.34 67.98
C GLU A 62 -30.39 -68.59 67.83
N VAL A 63 -29.26 -68.63 68.55
CA VAL A 63 -28.37 -69.79 68.58
C VAL A 63 -29.07 -71.00 69.20
N LEU A 64 -29.80 -70.83 70.30
CA LEU A 64 -30.56 -71.91 70.94
C LEU A 64 -31.66 -72.45 70.01
N ARG A 65 -32.41 -71.57 69.33
CA ARG A 65 -33.49 -71.94 68.41
C ARG A 65 -33.00 -72.51 67.08
N SER A 66 -31.74 -72.25 66.72
CA SER A 66 -31.14 -72.89 65.54
C SER A 66 -31.02 -74.41 65.69
N ASN A 67 -31.01 -74.92 66.92
CA ASN A 67 -31.04 -76.35 67.22
C ASN A 67 -32.48 -76.93 67.29
N GLY A 68 -33.52 -76.07 67.29
CA GLY A 68 -34.93 -76.45 67.44
C GLY A 68 -35.77 -75.35 68.10
N LYS A 69 -37.01 -75.16 67.66
CA LYS A 69 -37.94 -74.13 68.17
C LYS A 69 -38.84 -74.63 69.31
N ASN A 70 -39.14 -75.92 69.39
CA ASN A 70 -39.94 -76.46 70.49
C ASN A 70 -39.07 -77.13 71.55
N PHE A 71 -39.28 -76.74 72.81
CA PHE A 71 -38.55 -77.30 73.95
C PHE A 71 -39.40 -78.34 74.67
N SER A 72 -38.78 -79.44 75.10
CA SER A 72 -39.45 -80.50 75.87
C SER A 72 -38.46 -81.15 76.84
N LEU A 73 -38.99 -81.80 77.87
CA LEU A 73 -38.21 -82.62 78.78
C LEU A 73 -38.44 -84.09 78.43
N VAL A 74 -37.39 -84.81 78.01
CA VAL A 74 -37.45 -86.23 77.68
C VAL A 74 -36.37 -86.95 78.48
N ASP A 75 -36.74 -87.97 79.25
CA ASP A 75 -35.84 -88.76 80.12
C ASP A 75 -34.95 -87.90 81.05
N GLY A 76 -35.51 -86.82 81.60
CA GLY A 76 -34.80 -85.92 82.52
C GLY A 76 -33.74 -85.05 81.84
N LYS A 77 -33.75 -84.94 80.51
CA LYS A 77 -32.89 -84.03 79.74
C LYS A 77 -33.72 -82.98 79.00
N LEU A 78 -33.20 -81.77 78.91
CA LEU A 78 -33.82 -80.67 78.19
C LEU A 78 -33.47 -80.77 76.70
N MET A 79 -34.50 -80.82 75.86
CA MET A 79 -34.40 -81.04 74.42
C MET A 79 -34.95 -79.85 73.64
N ALA A 80 -34.37 -79.55 72.48
CA ALA A 80 -34.92 -78.63 71.48
C ALA A 80 -35.15 -79.40 70.16
N ASP A 81 -36.41 -79.64 69.76
CA ASP A 81 -36.82 -80.42 68.56
C ASP A 81 -35.96 -81.67 68.25
N GLY A 82 -35.50 -82.39 69.29
CA GLY A 82 -34.69 -83.61 69.17
C GLY A 82 -33.20 -83.48 69.50
N HIS A 83 -32.67 -82.26 69.67
CA HIS A 83 -31.29 -82.02 70.11
C HIS A 83 -31.18 -81.92 71.64
N VAL A 84 -30.21 -82.63 72.23
CA VAL A 84 -29.97 -82.62 73.68
C VAL A 84 -29.18 -81.37 74.08
N LEU A 85 -29.75 -80.51 74.92
CA LEU A 85 -29.08 -79.31 75.39
C LEU A 85 -28.16 -79.56 76.60
N ASN A 86 -28.40 -80.65 77.34
CA ASN A 86 -27.57 -81.00 78.50
C ASN A 86 -26.14 -81.33 78.06
N GLY A 87 -25.17 -80.53 78.51
CA GLY A 87 -23.75 -80.70 78.18
C GLY A 87 -23.33 -80.11 76.84
N ASP A 88 -24.21 -79.42 76.10
CA ASP A 88 -23.83 -78.78 74.82
C ASP A 88 -23.03 -77.49 75.05
N ILE A 89 -21.73 -77.69 75.25
CA ILE A 89 -20.76 -76.61 75.47
C ILE A 89 -20.56 -75.78 74.20
N SER A 90 -20.66 -76.40 73.02
CA SER A 90 -20.41 -75.74 71.74
C SER A 90 -21.38 -74.58 71.50
N MET A 91 -22.63 -74.76 71.92
CA MET A 91 -23.69 -73.75 71.78
C MET A 91 -23.40 -72.51 72.64
N VAL A 92 -23.11 -72.71 73.93
CA VAL A 92 -22.87 -71.59 74.86
C VAL A 92 -21.55 -70.87 74.58
N ASP A 93 -20.54 -71.56 74.05
CA ASP A 93 -19.28 -70.93 73.60
C ASP A 93 -19.49 -70.14 72.31
N LYS A 94 -20.27 -70.66 71.36
CA LYS A 94 -20.61 -69.94 70.12
C LYS A 94 -21.30 -68.61 70.40
N VAL A 95 -22.17 -68.53 71.41
CA VAL A 95 -22.77 -67.26 71.85
C VAL A 95 -21.69 -66.29 72.35
N LYS A 96 -20.73 -66.78 73.15
CA LYS A 96 -19.62 -65.95 73.64
C LYS A 96 -18.71 -65.47 72.50
N ASP A 97 -18.46 -66.27 71.48
CA ASP A 97 -17.65 -65.85 70.34
C ASP A 97 -18.37 -64.81 69.48
N LEU A 98 -19.70 -64.90 69.34
CA LEU A 98 -20.49 -63.97 68.53
C LEU A 98 -20.70 -62.60 69.18
N VAL A 99 -20.99 -62.57 70.48
CA VAL A 99 -21.41 -61.33 71.17
C VAL A 99 -20.64 -61.02 72.46
N GLY A 100 -19.68 -61.88 72.83
CA GLY A 100 -18.95 -61.76 74.09
C GLY A 100 -19.79 -62.10 75.32
N GLY A 101 -19.14 -62.04 76.49
CA GLY A 101 -19.77 -62.32 77.78
C GLY A 101 -19.95 -63.81 78.07
N SER A 102 -20.84 -64.12 79.01
CA SER A 102 -21.13 -65.47 79.47
C SER A 102 -22.53 -65.91 79.06
N CYS A 103 -22.70 -67.19 78.76
CA CYS A 103 -23.96 -67.82 78.37
C CYS A 103 -24.14 -69.13 79.16
N THR A 104 -25.38 -69.44 79.55
CA THR A 104 -25.72 -70.67 80.28
C THR A 104 -27.14 -71.11 79.95
N VAL A 105 -27.33 -72.41 79.81
CA VAL A 105 -28.66 -73.03 79.82
C VAL A 105 -28.82 -73.77 81.13
N PHE A 106 -29.95 -73.52 81.78
CA PHE A 106 -30.41 -74.23 82.96
C PHE A 106 -31.57 -75.15 82.57
N MET A 107 -31.62 -76.31 83.21
CA MET A 107 -32.81 -77.16 83.26
C MET A 107 -33.37 -77.06 84.67
N ASN A 108 -34.60 -76.59 84.81
CA ASN A 108 -35.07 -75.96 86.05
C ASN A 108 -34.02 -74.96 86.56
N ASP A 109 -33.50 -75.14 87.78
CA ASP A 109 -32.54 -74.25 88.40
C ASP A 109 -31.09 -74.75 88.28
N GLN A 110 -30.83 -75.90 87.64
CA GLN A 110 -29.49 -76.46 87.54
C GLN A 110 -28.83 -76.12 86.20
N ARG A 111 -27.58 -75.65 86.23
CA ARG A 111 -26.78 -75.37 85.02
C ARG A 111 -26.48 -76.67 84.29
N ILE A 112 -26.96 -76.80 83.07
CA ILE A 112 -26.71 -78.00 82.24
C ILE A 112 -25.68 -77.75 81.12
N ALA A 113 -25.53 -76.51 80.67
CA ALA A 113 -24.47 -76.10 79.74
C ALA A 113 -24.05 -74.67 80.05
N THR A 114 -22.77 -74.39 80.27
CA THR A 114 -22.29 -73.04 80.62
C THR A 114 -20.88 -72.78 80.13
N ASN A 115 -20.57 -71.53 79.85
CA ASN A 115 -19.21 -71.04 79.65
C ASN A 115 -18.68 -70.19 80.82
N VAL A 116 -19.45 -70.13 81.92
CA VAL A 116 -18.97 -69.58 83.19
C VAL A 116 -18.01 -70.58 83.80
N LEU A 117 -16.81 -70.11 84.12
CA LEU A 117 -15.77 -70.91 84.77
C LEU A 117 -15.79 -70.66 86.29
N LYS A 118 -15.52 -71.71 87.05
CA LYS A 118 -15.21 -71.66 88.47
C LYS A 118 -13.78 -71.12 88.67
N PRO A 119 -13.41 -70.72 89.90
CA PRO A 119 -12.05 -70.26 90.19
C PRO A 119 -10.94 -71.27 89.86
N ASP A 120 -11.27 -72.57 89.85
CA ASP A 120 -10.38 -73.66 89.45
C ASP A 120 -10.22 -73.81 87.91
N GLY A 121 -10.90 -72.97 87.12
CA GLY A 121 -10.87 -72.97 85.66
C GLY A 121 -11.83 -73.96 85.00
N MET A 122 -12.51 -74.83 85.75
CA MET A 122 -13.51 -75.75 85.20
C MET A 122 -14.85 -75.05 84.98
N ARG A 123 -15.68 -75.53 84.05
CA ARG A 123 -17.01 -74.95 83.80
C ARG A 123 -17.94 -75.20 84.99
N ALA A 124 -18.76 -74.21 85.30
CA ALA A 124 -19.72 -74.25 86.40
C ALA A 124 -20.97 -75.10 86.10
N VAL A 125 -20.83 -76.19 85.35
CA VAL A 125 -21.94 -77.11 85.06
C VAL A 125 -22.34 -77.85 86.35
N GLY A 126 -23.64 -78.09 86.51
CA GLY A 126 -24.22 -78.79 87.66
C GLY A 126 -24.50 -77.91 88.88
N THR A 127 -24.03 -76.66 88.92
CA THR A 127 -24.37 -75.74 90.01
C THR A 127 -25.79 -75.21 89.86
N GLN A 128 -26.43 -74.90 90.97
CA GLN A 128 -27.79 -74.35 90.99
C GLN A 128 -27.80 -72.83 90.86
N LEU A 129 -28.90 -72.29 90.35
CA LEU A 129 -29.17 -70.86 90.34
C LEU A 129 -29.32 -70.39 91.80
N ALA A 130 -28.51 -69.41 92.19
CA ALA A 130 -28.58 -68.85 93.53
C ALA A 130 -29.97 -68.23 93.78
N ARG A 131 -30.53 -68.45 94.98
CA ARG A 131 -31.81 -67.86 95.43
C ARG A 131 -31.66 -66.34 95.53
N SER A 132 -31.98 -65.66 94.44
CA SER A 132 -31.80 -64.22 94.20
C SER A 132 -33.03 -63.65 93.52
N ASP A 133 -33.06 -62.34 93.27
CA ASP A 133 -34.17 -61.69 92.55
C ASP A 133 -34.42 -62.30 91.15
N ALA A 134 -33.36 -62.81 90.50
CA ALA A 134 -33.50 -63.54 89.24
C ALA A 134 -34.21 -64.89 89.43
N TYR A 135 -33.96 -65.58 90.54
CA TYR A 135 -34.63 -66.83 90.87
C TYR A 135 -36.13 -66.59 91.07
N SER A 136 -36.51 -65.61 91.89
CA SER A 136 -37.92 -65.32 92.18
C SER A 136 -38.67 -64.82 90.94
N ALA A 137 -38.04 -63.99 90.10
CA ALA A 137 -38.64 -63.55 88.84
C ALA A 137 -38.98 -64.72 87.89
N ILE A 138 -38.10 -65.71 87.79
CA ILE A 138 -38.28 -66.82 86.85
C ILE A 138 -39.20 -67.92 87.40
N PHE A 139 -39.03 -68.32 88.66
CA PHE A 139 -39.80 -69.43 89.23
C PHE A 139 -41.12 -69.00 89.86
N ASP A 140 -41.16 -67.86 90.55
CA ASP A 140 -42.37 -67.41 91.25
C ASP A 140 -43.27 -66.60 90.31
N GLN A 141 -42.69 -65.72 89.50
CA GLN A 141 -43.42 -64.78 88.64
C GLN A 141 -43.46 -65.20 87.16
N LYS A 142 -42.60 -66.14 86.74
CA LYS A 142 -42.49 -66.64 85.35
C LYS A 142 -42.22 -65.54 84.31
N VAL A 143 -41.46 -64.51 84.68
CA VAL A 143 -41.08 -63.40 83.79
C VAL A 143 -39.58 -63.31 83.63
N SER A 144 -39.14 -62.78 82.48
CA SER A 144 -37.73 -62.48 82.22
C SER A 144 -37.14 -61.51 83.24
N TYR A 145 -35.92 -61.79 83.70
CA TYR A 145 -35.19 -60.92 84.61
C TYR A 145 -34.00 -60.27 83.92
N ARG A 146 -33.79 -58.99 84.20
CA ARG A 146 -32.60 -58.21 83.80
C ARG A 146 -32.08 -57.45 84.99
N GLY A 147 -30.89 -57.77 85.49
CA GLY A 147 -30.35 -57.13 86.67
C GLY A 147 -29.01 -57.67 87.12
N GLU A 148 -28.47 -57.09 88.18
CA GLU A 148 -27.17 -57.49 88.72
C GLU A 148 -27.31 -58.71 89.63
N VAL A 149 -26.58 -59.77 89.33
CA VAL A 149 -26.56 -61.00 90.14
C VAL A 149 -25.12 -61.42 90.35
N ARG A 150 -24.81 -61.88 91.56
CA ARG A 150 -23.49 -62.46 91.87
C ARG A 150 -23.46 -63.93 91.48
N ILE A 151 -22.46 -64.30 90.68
CA ILE A 151 -22.23 -65.66 90.22
C ILE A 151 -20.82 -66.04 90.65
N LEU A 152 -20.72 -67.00 91.58
CA LEU A 152 -19.45 -67.43 92.17
C LEU A 152 -18.67 -66.25 92.77
N ASP A 153 -19.35 -65.46 93.60
CA ASP A 153 -18.87 -64.22 94.26
C ASP A 153 -18.50 -63.03 93.36
N GLU A 154 -18.58 -63.20 92.04
CA GLU A 154 -18.35 -62.13 91.08
C GLU A 154 -19.67 -61.47 90.64
N PRO A 155 -19.79 -60.12 90.66
CA PRO A 155 -20.99 -59.43 90.21
C PRO A 155 -21.07 -59.37 88.69
N TYR A 156 -22.20 -59.81 88.14
CA TYR A 156 -22.52 -59.72 86.71
C TYR A 156 -23.75 -58.86 86.49
N MET A 157 -23.79 -58.12 85.39
CA MET A 157 -25.06 -57.70 84.80
C MET A 157 -25.61 -58.87 83.99
N THR A 158 -26.83 -59.29 84.27
CA THR A 158 -27.37 -60.57 83.83
C THR A 158 -28.76 -60.46 83.24
N ALA A 159 -29.05 -61.38 82.33
CA ALA A 159 -30.36 -61.65 81.79
C ALA A 159 -30.69 -63.12 81.98
N TYR A 160 -31.89 -63.38 82.45
CA TYR A 160 -32.47 -64.71 82.54
C TYR A 160 -33.82 -64.68 81.81
N ASP A 161 -33.99 -65.58 80.85
CA ASP A 161 -35.26 -65.80 80.14
C ASP A 161 -35.76 -67.22 80.41
N PRO A 162 -37.03 -67.39 80.80
CA PRO A 162 -37.61 -68.71 80.97
C PRO A 162 -37.73 -69.43 79.62
N ILE A 163 -37.35 -70.69 79.59
CA ILE A 163 -37.59 -71.59 78.46
C ILE A 163 -38.84 -72.39 78.78
N PHE A 164 -39.91 -72.15 78.02
CA PHE A 164 -41.17 -72.86 78.19
C PHE A 164 -41.32 -74.02 77.20
N GLY A 165 -41.99 -75.08 77.64
CA GLY A 165 -42.46 -76.15 76.78
C GLY A 165 -43.68 -75.75 75.96
N GLN A 166 -44.13 -76.61 75.05
CA GLN A 166 -45.31 -76.34 74.21
C GLN A 166 -46.60 -76.09 75.01
N ASN A 167 -46.70 -76.65 76.22
CA ASN A 167 -47.85 -76.50 77.10
C ASN A 167 -47.73 -75.29 78.07
N GLY A 168 -46.67 -74.49 77.94
CA GLY A 168 -46.40 -73.34 78.81
C GLY A 168 -45.78 -73.69 80.17
N GLU A 169 -45.36 -74.95 80.40
CA GLU A 169 -44.58 -75.29 81.58
C GLU A 169 -43.15 -74.73 81.50
N LEU A 170 -42.59 -74.30 82.63
CA LEU A 170 -41.21 -73.81 82.71
C LEU A 170 -40.26 -75.01 82.72
N LEU A 171 -39.47 -75.18 81.68
CA LEU A 171 -38.56 -76.32 81.52
C LEU A 171 -37.10 -75.98 81.87
N GLY A 172 -36.72 -74.72 81.67
CA GLY A 172 -35.35 -74.28 81.83
C GLY A 172 -35.21 -72.78 81.77
N ILE A 173 -33.97 -72.31 81.77
CA ILE A 173 -33.66 -70.88 81.76
C ILE A 173 -32.49 -70.66 80.82
N LEU A 174 -32.65 -69.72 79.90
CA LEU A 174 -31.54 -69.21 79.13
C LEU A 174 -30.95 -68.00 79.86
N TYR A 175 -29.65 -68.02 80.08
CA TYR A 175 -28.91 -66.98 80.76
C TYR A 175 -27.84 -66.40 79.86
N VAL A 176 -27.71 -65.08 79.89
CA VAL A 176 -26.48 -64.39 79.48
C VAL A 176 -26.07 -63.36 80.52
N GLY A 177 -24.77 -63.08 80.62
CA GLY A 177 -24.31 -62.02 81.51
C GLY A 177 -22.90 -61.57 81.23
N ILE A 178 -22.60 -60.35 81.66
CA ILE A 178 -21.32 -59.67 81.47
C ILE A 178 -20.79 -59.27 82.84
N LYS A 179 -19.50 -59.49 83.09
CA LYS A 179 -18.86 -59.13 84.37
C LYS A 179 -18.96 -57.64 84.60
N LYS A 180 -19.29 -57.23 85.82
CA LYS A 180 -19.39 -55.81 86.17
C LYS A 180 -18.09 -55.03 86.01
N ALA A 181 -16.97 -55.68 86.30
CA ALA A 181 -15.65 -55.11 86.08
C ALA A 181 -15.38 -54.77 84.61
N GLU A 182 -15.88 -55.55 83.65
CA GLU A 182 -15.59 -55.35 82.23
C GLU A 182 -16.26 -54.10 81.66
N PHE A 183 -17.49 -53.78 82.07
CA PHE A 183 -18.19 -52.59 81.57
C PHE A 183 -17.94 -51.33 82.39
N LEU A 184 -17.60 -51.46 83.68
CA LEU A 184 -17.23 -50.30 84.50
C LEU A 184 -15.80 -49.82 84.22
N LYS A 185 -14.89 -50.70 83.79
CA LYS A 185 -13.52 -50.32 83.40
C LYS A 185 -13.51 -49.22 82.32
N ALA A 186 -14.40 -49.32 81.33
CA ALA A 186 -14.55 -48.30 80.29
C ALA A 186 -15.07 -46.96 80.85
N ALA A 187 -15.92 -47.00 81.88
CA ALA A 187 -16.40 -45.79 82.56
C ALA A 187 -15.30 -45.15 83.42
N ASP A 188 -14.49 -45.94 84.11
CA ASP A 188 -13.38 -45.44 84.95
C ASP A 188 -12.27 -44.80 84.10
N GLU A 189 -11.93 -45.38 82.95
CA GLU A 189 -10.98 -44.78 81.99
C GLU A 189 -11.49 -43.43 81.45
N THR A 190 -12.78 -43.35 81.16
CA THR A 190 -13.42 -42.10 80.70
C THR A 190 -13.47 -41.06 81.83
N PHE A 191 -13.69 -41.49 83.07
CA PHE A 191 -13.72 -40.61 84.24
C PHE A 191 -12.34 -39.98 84.53
N TRP A 192 -11.25 -40.76 84.47
CA TRP A 192 -9.88 -40.23 84.58
C TRP A 192 -9.53 -39.29 83.43
N THR A 193 -10.01 -39.58 82.22
CA THR A 193 -9.83 -38.70 81.06
C THR A 193 -10.52 -37.34 81.26
N ILE A 194 -11.70 -37.31 81.88
CA ILE A 194 -12.40 -36.06 82.24
C ILE A 194 -11.59 -35.27 83.27
N ILE A 195 -11.04 -35.93 84.31
CA ILE A 195 -10.18 -35.27 85.31
C ILE A 195 -8.93 -34.66 84.65
N TYR A 196 -8.24 -35.38 83.76
CA TYR A 196 -7.10 -34.84 83.02
C TYR A 196 -7.49 -33.69 82.10
N SER A 197 -8.66 -33.76 81.45
CA SER A 197 -9.15 -32.68 80.59
C SER A 197 -9.49 -31.40 81.38
N ILE A 198 -10.05 -31.51 82.58
CA ILE A 198 -10.34 -30.35 83.44
C ILE A 198 -9.04 -29.74 84.00
N ALA A 199 -8.08 -30.58 84.40
CA ALA A 199 -6.75 -30.12 84.79
C ALA A 199 -6.02 -29.39 83.64
N ALA A 200 -6.16 -29.90 82.41
CA ALA A 200 -5.67 -29.24 81.20
C ALA A 200 -6.40 -27.92 80.91
N VAL A 201 -7.73 -27.85 81.09
CA VAL A 201 -8.50 -26.60 80.91
C VAL A 201 -8.13 -25.56 81.98
N ILE A 202 -7.93 -25.94 83.24
CA ILE A 202 -7.47 -25.00 84.29
C ILE A 202 -6.08 -24.46 83.92
N SER A 203 -5.19 -25.33 83.43
CA SER A 203 -3.86 -24.95 82.96
C SER A 203 -3.93 -24.03 81.74
N ILE A 204 -4.82 -24.33 80.79
CA ILE A 204 -5.11 -23.50 79.62
C ILE A 204 -5.72 -22.16 80.04
N VAL A 205 -6.59 -22.07 81.04
CA VAL A 205 -7.15 -20.77 81.48
C VAL A 205 -6.14 -19.95 82.26
N VAL A 206 -5.24 -20.57 83.04
CA VAL A 206 -4.10 -19.85 83.63
C VAL A 206 -3.20 -19.29 82.52
N ILE A 207 -2.92 -20.10 81.49
CA ILE A 207 -2.13 -19.69 80.31
C ILE A 207 -2.90 -18.67 79.45
N VAL A 208 -4.22 -18.77 79.32
CA VAL A 208 -5.09 -17.89 78.52
C VAL A 208 -5.36 -16.59 79.25
N SER A 209 -5.52 -16.54 80.57
CA SER A 209 -5.60 -15.29 81.32
C SER A 209 -4.26 -14.54 81.28
N TYR A 210 -3.14 -15.25 81.28
CA TYR A 210 -1.82 -14.69 80.97
C TYR A 210 -1.72 -14.22 79.50
N LEU A 211 -2.23 -15.00 78.54
CA LEU A 211 -2.24 -14.66 77.12
C LEU A 211 -3.30 -13.62 76.72
N VAL A 212 -4.38 -13.42 77.47
CA VAL A 212 -5.44 -12.42 77.22
C VAL A 212 -5.01 -11.10 77.82
N ALA A 213 -4.38 -11.07 79.00
CA ALA A 213 -3.65 -9.88 79.45
C ALA A 213 -2.57 -9.46 78.42
N ARG A 214 -1.98 -10.45 77.70
CA ARG A 214 -1.11 -10.22 76.54
C ARG A 214 -1.90 -9.87 75.25
N ARG A 215 -3.04 -10.47 74.95
CA ARG A 215 -3.73 -10.38 73.63
C ARG A 215 -4.83 -9.33 73.58
N SER A 216 -5.37 -8.83 74.68
CA SER A 216 -6.35 -7.74 74.71
C SER A 216 -5.72 -6.34 74.78
N VAL A 217 -4.41 -6.26 75.09
CA VAL A 217 -3.62 -5.02 75.13
C VAL A 217 -2.43 -5.05 74.14
N VAL A 218 -1.69 -6.16 74.01
CA VAL A 218 -0.50 -6.27 73.13
C VAL A 218 -0.84 -6.84 71.73
N GLY A 219 -1.95 -7.56 71.58
CA GLY A 219 -2.36 -8.23 70.33
C GLY A 219 -2.91 -7.30 69.23
N PRO A 220 -3.93 -6.48 69.51
CA PRO A 220 -4.49 -5.53 68.56
C PRO A 220 -3.47 -4.53 68.01
N LEU A 221 -2.49 -4.10 68.81
CA LEU A 221 -1.36 -3.27 68.36
C LEU A 221 -0.53 -3.97 67.26
N LYS A 222 -0.37 -5.29 67.35
CA LYS A 222 0.45 -6.07 66.42
C LYS A 222 -0.27 -6.34 65.08
N VAL A 223 -1.60 -6.42 65.10
CA VAL A 223 -2.44 -6.63 63.90
C VAL A 223 -2.52 -5.36 63.05
N SER A 224 -2.64 -4.18 63.68
CA SER A 224 -2.59 -2.90 62.95
C SER A 224 -1.23 -2.67 62.27
N ILE A 225 -0.12 -3.05 62.92
CA ILE A 225 1.24 -2.95 62.36
C ILE A 225 1.45 -3.93 61.18
N VAL A 226 0.95 -5.17 61.28
CA VAL A 226 1.07 -6.17 60.19
C VAL A 226 0.22 -5.79 58.98
N THR A 227 -0.99 -5.26 59.18
CA THR A 227 -1.87 -4.82 58.09
C THR A 227 -1.29 -3.60 57.36
N MET A 228 -0.66 -2.67 58.09
CA MET A 228 0.09 -1.55 57.51
C MET A 228 1.28 -2.01 56.66
N ASN A 229 2.05 -3.01 57.12
CA ASN A 229 3.17 -3.56 56.36
C ASN A 229 2.73 -4.31 55.09
N ARG A 230 1.58 -5.02 55.11
CA ARG A 230 1.06 -5.70 53.92
C ARG A 230 0.53 -4.72 52.87
N LEU A 231 -0.15 -3.64 53.30
CA LEU A 231 -0.56 -2.55 52.42
C LEU A 231 0.64 -1.78 51.84
N ALA A 232 1.69 -1.54 52.64
CA ALA A 232 2.94 -0.92 52.18
C ALA A 232 3.74 -1.80 51.21
N GLN A 233 3.51 -3.10 51.20
CA GLN A 233 4.11 -4.08 50.27
C GLN A 233 3.25 -4.35 49.02
N GLY A 234 2.15 -3.63 48.82
CA GLY A 234 1.34 -3.67 47.60
C GLY A 234 0.24 -4.75 47.54
N ASP A 235 -0.04 -5.45 48.64
CA ASP A 235 -1.09 -6.48 48.73
C ASP A 235 -2.47 -5.85 49.00
N LEU A 236 -3.16 -5.44 47.93
CA LEU A 236 -4.47 -4.76 47.98
C LEU A 236 -5.67 -5.72 48.18
N GLY A 237 -5.42 -7.04 48.17
CA GLY A 237 -6.43 -8.08 48.37
C GLY A 237 -6.70 -8.44 49.83
N ALA A 238 -5.88 -7.96 50.77
CA ALA A 238 -5.98 -8.31 52.18
C ALA A 238 -7.32 -7.85 52.82
N GLU A 239 -8.02 -8.76 53.50
CA GLU A 239 -9.25 -8.45 54.26
C GLU A 239 -8.94 -7.46 55.39
N THR A 240 -9.56 -6.28 55.34
CA THR A 240 -9.49 -5.28 56.40
C THR A 240 -10.62 -5.51 57.40
N PRO A 241 -10.33 -5.77 58.69
CA PRO A 241 -11.38 -5.95 59.69
C PRO A 241 -12.19 -4.65 59.86
N VAL A 242 -13.52 -4.72 59.72
CA VAL A 242 -14.43 -3.58 59.96
C VAL A 242 -14.49 -3.29 61.47
N PRO A 243 -14.23 -2.06 61.94
CA PRO A 243 -14.21 -1.78 63.37
C PRO A 243 -15.65 -1.67 63.90
N ARG A 244 -16.08 -2.67 64.69
CA ARG A 244 -17.16 -2.52 65.68
C ARG A 244 -16.54 -2.38 67.07
N ARG A 245 -15.71 -1.36 67.26
CA ARG A 245 -15.14 -0.97 68.55
C ARG A 245 -15.04 0.56 68.66
N ALA A 246 -15.31 1.09 69.84
CA ALA A 246 -15.37 2.52 70.14
C ALA A 246 -14.20 3.00 71.02
N ASP A 247 -13.04 2.32 70.92
CA ASP A 247 -11.80 2.62 71.65
C ASP A 247 -10.70 3.18 70.70
N GLU A 248 -9.58 3.66 71.25
CA GLU A 248 -8.48 4.31 70.51
C GLU A 248 -7.80 3.38 69.47
N ILE A 249 -7.96 2.07 69.60
CA ILE A 249 -7.50 1.06 68.63
C ILE A 249 -8.46 0.95 67.44
N GLY A 250 -9.75 1.27 67.62
CA GLY A 250 -10.76 1.36 66.57
C GLY A 250 -10.53 2.51 65.58
N GLU A 251 -10.04 3.66 66.04
CA GLU A 251 -9.69 4.81 65.18
C GLU A 251 -8.50 4.50 64.24
N ILE A 252 -7.45 3.83 64.74
CA ILE A 252 -6.29 3.42 63.92
C ILE A 252 -6.71 2.42 62.82
N MET A 253 -7.67 1.54 63.11
CA MET A 253 -8.19 0.57 62.14
C MET A 253 -9.08 1.22 61.07
N ALA A 254 -9.83 2.27 61.41
CA ALA A 254 -10.60 3.06 60.45
C ALA A 254 -9.69 3.82 59.45
N ALA A 255 -8.55 4.36 59.92
CA ALA A 255 -7.57 5.01 59.06
C ALA A 255 -6.91 4.06 58.04
N LEU A 256 -6.70 2.78 58.40
CA LEU A 256 -6.17 1.75 57.50
C LEU A 256 -7.13 1.39 56.34
N VAL A 257 -8.44 1.48 56.57
CA VAL A 257 -9.47 1.27 55.52
C VAL A 257 -9.42 2.39 54.47
N VAL A 258 -9.24 3.65 54.89
CA VAL A 258 -9.04 4.80 54.00
C VAL A 258 -7.75 4.65 53.19
N PHE A 259 -6.66 4.19 53.83
CA PHE A 259 -5.37 3.96 53.17
C PHE A 259 -5.44 2.88 52.06
N LYS A 260 -6.17 1.78 52.31
CA LYS A 260 -6.45 0.76 51.29
C LYS A 260 -7.25 1.31 50.10
N HIS A 261 -8.26 2.14 50.37
CA HIS A 261 -9.10 2.73 49.32
C HIS A 261 -8.29 3.67 48.42
N ASN A 262 -7.42 4.50 49.00
CA ASN A 262 -6.50 5.37 48.25
C ASN A 262 -5.44 4.58 47.47
N ALA A 263 -4.97 3.44 47.97
CA ALA A 263 -4.01 2.59 47.27
C ALA A 263 -4.66 1.82 46.09
N ILE A 264 -5.93 1.41 46.21
CA ILE A 264 -6.73 0.86 45.10
C ILE A 264 -7.00 1.93 44.04
N GLU A 265 -7.36 3.16 44.43
CA GLU A 265 -7.59 4.26 43.48
C GLU A 265 -6.28 4.72 42.81
N LYS A 266 -5.16 4.75 43.53
CA LYS A 266 -3.83 4.99 42.94
C LYS A 266 -3.47 3.94 41.87
N GLN A 267 -3.74 2.65 42.12
CA GLN A 267 -3.50 1.59 41.14
C GLN A 267 -4.45 1.69 39.93
N ARG A 268 -5.69 2.15 40.13
CA ARG A 268 -6.65 2.44 39.05
C ARG A 268 -6.19 3.61 38.19
N LEU A 269 -5.72 4.70 38.82
CA LEU A 269 -5.15 5.87 38.15
C LEU A 269 -3.84 5.55 37.43
N GLU A 270 -2.96 4.72 38.01
CA GLU A 270 -1.74 4.26 37.36
C GLU A 270 -2.03 3.38 36.14
N LYS A 271 -3.05 2.50 36.19
CA LYS A 271 -3.52 1.73 35.03
C LYS A 271 -4.16 2.61 33.95
N LEU A 272 -4.95 3.61 34.34
CA LEU A 272 -5.51 4.60 33.42
C LEU A 272 -4.41 5.44 32.76
N GLN A 273 -3.43 5.93 33.53
CA GLN A 273 -2.28 6.67 33.00
C GLN A 273 -1.32 5.79 32.19
N ALA A 274 -1.20 4.49 32.48
CA ALA A 274 -0.42 3.56 31.66
C ALA A 274 -1.13 3.26 30.34
N ALA A 275 -2.47 3.11 30.35
CA ALA A 275 -3.27 2.95 29.14
C ALA A 275 -3.27 4.22 28.29
N ASP A 276 -3.36 5.41 28.90
CA ASP A 276 -3.33 6.69 28.21
C ASP A 276 -1.94 7.02 27.63
N ARG A 277 -0.86 6.68 28.34
CA ARG A 277 0.52 6.76 27.81
C ARG A 277 0.78 5.75 26.70
N ALA A 278 0.26 4.52 26.80
CA ALA A 278 0.37 3.53 25.73
C ALA A 278 -0.42 3.96 24.48
N ALA A 279 -1.64 4.48 24.66
CA ALA A 279 -2.45 5.03 23.57
C ALA A 279 -1.81 6.26 22.93
N SER A 280 -1.19 7.14 23.73
CA SER A 280 -0.46 8.32 23.23
C SER A 280 0.78 7.92 22.43
N LYS A 281 1.54 6.91 22.89
CA LYS A 281 2.69 6.37 22.13
C LYS A 281 2.28 5.76 20.79
N VAL A 282 1.24 4.93 20.77
CA VAL A 282 0.72 4.35 19.51
C VAL A 282 0.24 5.45 18.56
N ARG A 283 -0.46 6.47 19.08
CA ARG A 283 -0.89 7.62 18.29
C ARG A 283 0.28 8.46 17.76
N GLN A 284 1.34 8.65 18.54
CA GLN A 284 2.59 9.30 18.11
C GLN A 284 3.28 8.51 17.01
N GLU A 285 3.36 7.18 17.14
CA GLU A 285 3.95 6.30 16.12
C GLU A 285 3.13 6.35 14.82
N GLU A 286 1.80 6.31 14.90
CA GLU A 286 0.91 6.47 13.73
C GLU A 286 1.07 7.84 13.07
N ILE A 287 1.09 8.94 13.85
CA ILE A 287 1.29 10.30 13.34
C ILE A 287 2.67 10.43 12.69
N SER A 288 3.73 9.92 13.34
CA SER A 288 5.10 9.93 12.80
C SER A 288 5.22 9.13 11.50
N GLN A 289 4.55 7.98 11.41
CA GLN A 289 4.46 7.21 10.17
C GLN A 289 3.70 7.97 9.07
N LEU A 290 2.57 8.60 9.39
CA LEU A 290 1.79 9.42 8.45
C LEU A 290 2.58 10.63 7.93
N ILE A 291 3.29 11.34 8.82
CA ILE A 291 4.23 12.43 8.47
C ILE A 291 5.32 11.91 7.53
N GLY A 292 5.92 10.76 7.86
CA GLY A 292 6.96 10.14 7.03
C GLY A 292 6.45 9.71 5.65
N PHE A 293 5.23 9.16 5.57
CA PHE A 293 4.58 8.83 4.30
C PHE A 293 4.24 10.07 3.48
N PHE A 294 3.65 11.07 4.11
CA PHE A 294 3.33 12.34 3.47
C PHE A 294 4.58 13.02 2.92
N GLY A 295 5.66 13.09 3.72
CA GLY A 295 6.95 13.63 3.29
C GLY A 295 7.54 12.92 2.08
N ARG A 296 7.65 11.58 2.13
CA ARG A 296 8.15 10.81 0.98
C ARG A 296 7.28 10.98 -0.26
N SER A 297 5.95 10.99 -0.09
CA SER A 297 5.01 11.17 -1.21
C SER A 297 5.16 12.56 -1.83
N MET A 298 5.23 13.61 -1.01
CA MET A 298 5.32 14.98 -1.50
C MET A 298 6.68 15.27 -2.14
N SER A 299 7.79 14.81 -1.54
CA SER A 299 9.11 14.87 -2.15
C SER A 299 9.15 14.11 -3.49
N GLY A 300 8.49 12.94 -3.57
CA GLY A 300 8.34 12.20 -4.83
C GLY A 300 7.59 12.99 -5.91
N SER A 301 6.50 13.66 -5.54
CA SER A 301 5.73 14.53 -6.43
C SER A 301 6.54 15.73 -6.92
N PHE A 302 7.27 16.42 -6.03
CA PHE A 302 8.11 17.56 -6.43
C PHE A 302 9.31 17.15 -7.30
N ASN A 303 9.94 16.02 -7.00
CA ASN A 303 11.00 15.48 -7.86
C ASN A 303 10.47 15.14 -9.25
N SER A 304 9.27 14.56 -9.33
CA SER A 304 8.61 14.28 -10.61
C SER A 304 8.26 15.57 -11.37
N LEU A 305 7.78 16.60 -10.66
CA LEU A 305 7.46 17.90 -11.24
C LEU A 305 8.71 18.65 -11.75
N SER A 306 9.80 18.61 -10.99
CA SER A 306 11.09 19.16 -11.39
C SER A 306 11.66 18.42 -12.60
N GLY A 307 11.56 17.08 -12.62
CA GLY A 307 11.92 16.26 -13.78
C GLY A 307 11.11 16.62 -15.03
N ALA A 308 9.78 16.71 -14.92
CA ALA A 308 8.92 17.12 -16.03
C ALA A 308 9.25 18.54 -16.54
N SER A 309 9.56 19.46 -15.64
CA SER A 309 9.97 20.83 -16.00
C SER A 309 11.32 20.84 -16.73
N ALA A 310 12.29 20.04 -16.28
CA ALA A 310 13.57 19.88 -16.97
C ALA A 310 13.40 19.29 -18.37
N ASP A 311 12.49 18.33 -18.53
CA ASP A 311 12.16 17.71 -19.82
C ASP A 311 11.49 18.70 -20.78
N MET A 312 10.56 19.53 -20.28
CA MET A 312 9.97 20.61 -21.05
C MET A 312 11.02 21.65 -21.48
N SER A 313 11.95 22.02 -20.60
CA SER A 313 13.06 22.95 -20.93
C SER A 313 14.00 22.39 -22.01
N ARG A 314 14.34 21.10 -21.95
CA ARG A 314 15.11 20.42 -23.01
C ARG A 314 14.35 20.37 -24.33
N THR A 315 13.05 20.08 -24.27
CA THR A 315 12.18 20.04 -25.46
C THR A 315 12.09 21.42 -26.12
N ALA A 316 11.89 22.47 -25.33
CA ALA A 316 11.91 23.85 -25.80
C ALA A 316 13.24 24.22 -26.47
N THR A 317 14.37 23.88 -25.84
CA THR A 317 15.71 24.14 -26.42
C THR A 317 15.89 23.38 -27.75
N SER A 318 15.37 22.17 -27.87
CA SER A 318 15.40 21.40 -29.11
C SER A 318 14.52 22.01 -30.20
N LEU A 319 13.34 22.53 -29.83
CA LEU A 319 12.46 23.27 -30.74
C LEU A 319 13.10 24.57 -31.25
N GLU A 320 13.77 25.33 -30.37
CA GLU A 320 14.50 26.55 -30.73
C GLU A 320 15.61 26.24 -31.75
N SER A 321 16.41 25.20 -31.50
CA SER A 321 17.43 24.74 -32.46
C SER A 321 16.83 24.29 -33.80
N ALA A 322 15.73 23.53 -33.77
CA ALA A 322 15.06 23.06 -34.99
C ALA A 322 14.46 24.23 -35.80
N ALA A 323 13.89 25.22 -35.13
CA ALA A 323 13.39 26.44 -35.73
C ALA A 323 14.54 27.23 -36.38
N GLN A 324 15.67 27.40 -35.69
CA GLN A 324 16.85 28.08 -36.25
C GLN A 324 17.40 27.38 -37.50
N THR A 325 17.53 26.05 -37.48
CA THR A 325 17.95 25.28 -38.66
C THR A 325 16.95 25.44 -39.81
N THR A 326 15.65 25.35 -39.52
CA THR A 326 14.59 25.51 -40.53
C THR A 326 14.59 26.92 -41.14
N GLY A 327 14.78 27.96 -40.32
CA GLY A 327 14.91 29.35 -40.80
C GLY A 327 16.14 29.57 -41.67
N SER A 328 17.26 28.92 -41.32
CA SER A 328 18.49 28.94 -42.12
C SER A 328 18.26 28.29 -43.49
N GLN A 329 17.60 27.13 -43.51
CA GLN A 329 17.25 26.42 -44.74
C GLN A 329 16.29 27.23 -45.62
N ALA A 330 15.27 27.88 -45.03
CA ALA A 330 14.35 28.74 -45.76
C ALA A 330 15.08 29.93 -46.40
N THR A 331 16.06 30.51 -45.70
CA THR A 331 16.91 31.59 -46.24
C THR A 331 17.76 31.11 -47.41
N GLN A 332 18.34 29.91 -47.31
CA GLN A 332 19.08 29.30 -48.41
C GLN A 332 18.20 29.08 -49.65
N VAL A 333 17.01 28.49 -49.47
CA VAL A 333 16.06 28.27 -50.56
C VAL A 333 15.66 29.58 -51.23
N LEU A 334 15.43 30.64 -50.45
CA LEU A 334 15.14 31.97 -51.01
C LEU A 334 16.27 32.52 -51.88
N SER A 335 17.54 32.31 -51.46
CA SER A 335 18.70 32.71 -52.26
C SER A 335 18.79 31.90 -53.57
N GLU A 336 18.52 30.60 -53.53
CA GLU A 336 18.48 29.74 -54.73
C GLU A 336 17.35 30.16 -55.69
N VAL A 337 16.19 30.57 -55.16
CA VAL A 337 15.07 31.10 -55.96
C VAL A 337 15.41 32.44 -56.60
N GLU A 338 16.14 33.33 -55.91
CA GLU A 338 16.65 34.57 -56.50
C GLU A 338 17.61 34.28 -57.67
N GLN A 339 18.57 33.36 -57.49
CA GLN A 339 19.47 32.94 -58.56
C GLN A 339 18.71 32.34 -59.75
N THR A 340 17.72 31.51 -59.46
CA THR A 340 16.84 30.92 -60.48
C THR A 340 16.07 32.00 -61.24
N SER A 341 15.59 33.03 -60.55
CA SER A 341 14.87 34.15 -61.18
C SER A 341 15.78 34.95 -62.13
N LEU A 342 17.05 35.16 -61.78
CA LEU A 342 18.04 35.78 -62.66
C LEU A 342 18.34 34.91 -63.90
N ALA A 343 18.43 33.60 -63.72
CA ALA A 343 18.61 32.66 -64.83
C ALA A 343 17.40 32.69 -65.78
N ILE A 344 16.17 32.69 -65.24
CA ILE A 344 14.93 32.81 -66.02
C ILE A 344 14.90 34.11 -66.84
N GLN A 345 15.29 35.25 -66.25
CA GLN A 345 15.38 36.53 -66.98
C GLN A 345 16.38 36.44 -68.15
N THR A 346 17.49 35.76 -67.95
CA THR A 346 18.51 35.55 -68.99
C THR A 346 17.95 34.68 -70.13
N VAL A 347 17.26 33.59 -69.80
CA VAL A 347 16.63 32.71 -70.81
C VAL A 347 15.49 33.43 -71.52
N ALA A 348 14.74 34.29 -70.84
CA ALA A 348 13.68 35.11 -71.44
C ALA A 348 14.25 36.07 -72.48
N ALA A 349 15.32 36.80 -72.14
CA ALA A 349 16.01 37.68 -73.07
C ALA A 349 16.56 36.91 -74.28
N ALA A 350 17.19 35.75 -74.05
CA ALA A 350 17.68 34.89 -75.12
C ALA A 350 16.55 34.39 -76.03
N SER A 351 15.40 34.03 -75.46
CA SER A 351 14.22 33.57 -76.22
C SER A 351 13.61 34.68 -77.07
N GLN A 352 13.56 35.91 -76.55
CA GLN A 352 13.14 37.09 -77.32
C GLN A 352 14.10 37.37 -78.49
N GLN A 353 15.41 37.29 -78.26
CA GLN A 353 16.41 37.47 -79.31
C GLN A 353 16.34 36.36 -80.37
N LEU A 354 16.11 35.11 -79.97
CA LEU A 354 15.87 33.98 -80.87
C LEU A 354 14.60 34.22 -81.71
N SER A 355 13.50 34.64 -81.08
CA SER A 355 12.25 34.93 -81.80
C SER A 355 12.44 36.01 -82.87
N ALA A 356 13.21 37.06 -82.57
CA ALA A 356 13.55 38.10 -83.55
C ALA A 356 14.41 37.54 -84.70
N SER A 357 15.41 36.72 -84.38
CA SER A 357 16.31 36.10 -85.37
C SER A 357 15.58 35.13 -86.30
N ILE A 358 14.69 34.29 -85.74
CA ILE A 358 13.82 33.36 -86.48
C ILE A 358 12.92 34.13 -87.45
N GLY A 359 12.32 35.24 -86.99
CA GLY A 359 11.50 36.11 -87.86
C GLY A 359 12.27 36.68 -89.04
N GLU A 360 13.50 37.14 -88.83
CA GLU A 360 14.36 37.68 -89.89
C GLU A 360 14.80 36.59 -90.87
N ILE A 361 15.18 35.40 -90.39
CA ILE A 361 15.52 34.25 -91.25
C ILE A 361 14.31 33.86 -92.11
N GLY A 362 13.11 33.80 -91.53
CA GLY A 362 11.88 33.51 -92.28
C GLY A 362 11.61 34.52 -93.39
N ARG A 363 11.80 35.82 -93.09
CA ARG A 363 11.67 36.90 -94.08
C ARG A 363 12.70 36.77 -95.21
N GLN A 364 13.97 36.52 -94.89
CA GLN A 364 15.06 36.34 -95.87
C GLN A 364 14.86 35.08 -96.74
N SER A 365 14.34 34.00 -96.15
CA SER A 365 14.06 32.77 -96.88
C SER A 365 12.92 32.95 -97.88
N THR A 366 11.84 33.62 -97.47
CA THR A 366 10.72 33.96 -98.34
C THR A 366 11.16 34.84 -99.51
N GLU A 367 12.02 35.82 -99.24
CA GLU A 367 12.58 36.70 -100.26
C GLU A 367 13.51 35.95 -101.24
N SER A 368 14.32 35.00 -100.75
CA SER A 368 15.16 34.14 -101.61
C SER A 368 14.34 33.22 -102.51
N ALA A 369 13.25 32.64 -102.00
CA ALA A 369 12.32 31.85 -102.80
C ALA A 369 11.67 32.72 -103.90
N ARG A 370 11.21 33.93 -103.55
CA ARG A 370 10.66 34.90 -104.52
C ARG A 370 11.67 35.28 -105.59
N GLY A 371 12.91 35.60 -105.21
CA GLY A 371 14.00 35.95 -106.14
C GLY A 371 14.36 34.79 -107.07
N SER A 372 14.39 33.57 -106.54
CA SER A 372 14.64 32.35 -107.34
C SER A 372 13.52 32.10 -108.35
N GLY A 373 12.26 32.32 -107.97
CA GLY A 373 11.12 32.24 -108.90
C GLY A 373 11.21 33.23 -110.06
N ILE A 374 11.61 34.48 -109.79
CA ILE A 374 11.83 35.49 -110.84
C ILE A 374 13.00 35.08 -111.76
N ALA A 375 14.10 34.60 -111.19
CA ALA A 375 15.26 34.15 -111.96
C ALA A 375 14.94 32.94 -112.85
N MET A 376 14.10 32.00 -112.39
CA MET A 376 13.59 30.90 -113.21
C MET A 376 12.79 31.41 -114.42
N GLN A 377 11.88 32.36 -114.21
CA GLN A 377 11.09 32.94 -115.29
C GLN A 377 11.97 33.66 -116.33
N GLN A 378 13.00 34.39 -115.86
CA GLN A 378 13.97 35.02 -116.75
C GLN A 378 14.81 33.99 -117.53
N ALA A 379 15.20 32.87 -116.90
CA ALA A 379 15.94 31.82 -117.57
C ALA A 379 15.10 31.16 -118.69
N GLU A 380 13.81 30.91 -118.44
CA GLU A 380 12.87 30.41 -119.45
C GLU A 380 12.75 31.37 -120.65
N ASP A 381 12.65 32.68 -120.39
CA ASP A 381 12.63 33.71 -121.45
C ASP A 381 13.91 33.72 -122.30
N VAL A 382 15.09 33.54 -121.67
CA VAL A 382 16.37 33.50 -122.39
C VAL A 382 16.48 32.21 -123.21
N VAL A 383 16.06 31.05 -122.69
CA VAL A 383 16.01 29.79 -123.46
C VAL A 383 15.16 29.96 -124.72
N ALA A 384 13.98 30.58 -124.61
CA ALA A 384 13.12 30.84 -125.75
C ALA A 384 13.80 31.72 -126.83
N LYS A 385 14.53 32.76 -126.41
CA LYS A 385 15.28 33.62 -127.33
C LYS A 385 16.47 32.91 -127.99
N VAL A 386 17.19 32.07 -127.25
CA VAL A 386 18.30 31.27 -127.80
C VAL A 386 17.77 30.27 -128.82
N ASP A 387 16.61 29.66 -128.58
CA ASP A 387 15.99 28.74 -129.54
C ASP A 387 15.55 29.46 -130.83
N GLN A 388 15.01 30.69 -130.72
CA GLN A 388 14.74 31.54 -131.88
C GLN A 388 16.01 31.87 -132.69
N LEU A 389 17.13 32.15 -132.02
CA LEU A 389 18.42 32.39 -132.68
C LEU A 389 18.94 31.13 -133.38
N ARG A 390 18.80 29.96 -132.74
CA ARG A 390 19.14 28.66 -133.32
C ARG A 390 18.34 28.41 -134.60
N GLN A 391 17.03 28.64 -134.57
CA GLN A 391 16.17 28.50 -135.75
C GLN A 391 16.58 29.47 -136.87
N ALA A 392 16.86 30.74 -136.55
CA ALA A 392 17.32 31.71 -137.55
C ALA A 392 18.66 31.30 -138.18
N ALA A 393 19.59 30.74 -137.39
CA ALA A 393 20.86 30.22 -137.90
C ALA A 393 20.65 28.99 -138.81
N ASP A 394 19.71 28.10 -138.49
CA ASP A 394 19.34 26.97 -139.34
C ASP A 394 18.77 27.44 -140.70
N GLU A 395 17.91 28.45 -140.69
CA GLU A 395 17.35 29.06 -141.90
C GLU A 395 18.45 29.69 -142.78
N ILE A 396 19.36 30.46 -142.19
CA ILE A 396 20.52 31.02 -142.90
C ILE A 396 21.39 29.90 -143.46
N GLY A 397 21.64 28.84 -142.70
CA GLY A 397 22.41 27.67 -143.15
C GLY A 397 21.81 27.02 -144.39
N ASN A 398 20.48 26.93 -144.47
CA ASN A 398 19.78 26.43 -145.66
C ASN A 398 19.92 27.36 -146.87
N VAL A 399 19.85 28.68 -146.66
CA VAL A 399 20.09 29.68 -147.71
C VAL A 399 21.53 29.60 -148.24
N VAL A 400 22.51 29.49 -147.36
CA VAL A 400 23.94 29.38 -147.74
C VAL A 400 24.21 28.11 -148.56
N LYS A 401 23.59 26.96 -148.19
CA LYS A 401 23.66 25.73 -148.99
C LYS A 401 23.09 25.93 -150.40
N LEU A 402 21.96 26.63 -150.52
CA LEU A 402 21.36 26.94 -151.81
C LEU A 402 22.28 27.83 -152.66
N ILE A 403 22.83 28.91 -152.09
CA ILE A 403 23.75 29.82 -152.82
C ILE A 403 25.00 29.06 -153.27
N ASN A 404 25.58 28.21 -152.42
CA ASN A 404 26.74 27.40 -152.81
C ASN A 404 26.41 26.45 -153.97
N SER A 405 25.21 25.85 -153.97
CA SER A 405 24.75 25.02 -155.10
C SER A 405 24.58 25.81 -156.40
N ILE A 406 24.06 27.04 -156.32
CA ILE A 406 23.94 27.96 -157.47
C ILE A 406 25.33 28.36 -157.98
N ALA A 407 26.27 28.67 -157.09
CA ALA A 407 27.65 29.00 -157.45
C ALA A 407 28.34 27.81 -158.14
N ALA A 408 28.18 26.59 -157.64
CA ALA A 408 28.69 25.37 -158.27
C ALA A 408 28.09 25.15 -159.66
N GLN A 409 26.78 25.32 -159.81
CA GLN A 409 26.09 25.23 -161.11
C GLN A 409 26.54 26.33 -162.08
N THR A 410 26.74 27.55 -161.59
CA THR A 410 27.23 28.69 -162.38
C THR A 410 28.66 28.46 -162.86
N ASN A 411 29.52 27.92 -162.00
CA ASN A 411 30.89 27.53 -162.36
C ASN A 411 30.90 26.43 -163.44
N LEU A 412 30.01 25.44 -163.37
CA LEU A 412 29.85 24.42 -164.41
C LEU A 412 29.34 25.00 -165.74
N LEU A 413 28.36 25.91 -165.69
CA LEU A 413 27.85 26.62 -166.88
C LEU A 413 28.95 27.47 -167.53
N ALA A 414 29.71 28.21 -166.72
CA ALA A 414 30.83 29.04 -167.17
C ALA A 414 31.98 28.20 -167.76
N LEU A 415 32.25 27.03 -167.18
CA LEU A 415 33.22 26.07 -167.72
C LEU A 415 32.76 25.55 -169.10
N ASN A 416 31.50 25.15 -169.23
CA ASN A 416 30.93 24.72 -170.52
C ASN A 416 31.00 25.84 -171.56
N ALA A 417 30.70 27.08 -171.17
CA ALA A 417 30.82 28.25 -172.05
C ALA A 417 32.27 28.53 -172.45
N THR A 418 33.24 28.34 -171.55
CA THR A 418 34.68 28.48 -171.87
C THR A 418 35.13 27.42 -172.87
N ILE A 419 34.65 26.18 -172.74
CA ILE A 419 34.92 25.09 -173.68
C ILE A 419 34.35 25.43 -175.07
N GLU A 420 33.09 25.88 -175.15
CA GLU A 420 32.47 26.22 -176.43
C GLU A 420 33.11 27.46 -177.07
N ALA A 421 33.51 28.45 -176.26
CA ALA A 421 34.26 29.61 -176.74
C ALA A 421 35.65 29.24 -177.29
N ALA A 422 36.35 28.28 -176.67
CA ALA A 422 37.59 27.73 -177.19
C ALA A 422 37.38 26.96 -178.51
N ARG A 423 36.23 26.28 -178.64
CA ARG A 423 35.84 25.54 -179.86
C ARG A 423 35.54 26.46 -181.05
N ALA A 424 35.04 27.67 -180.79
CA ALA A 424 34.75 28.70 -181.80
C ALA A 424 36.00 29.47 -182.32
N GLY A 425 37.19 29.21 -181.80
CA GLY A 425 38.45 29.81 -182.27
C GLY A 425 38.52 31.34 -182.07
N GLU A 426 39.05 32.08 -183.05
CA GLU A 426 39.19 33.55 -183.00
C GLU A 426 37.85 34.28 -182.75
N ALA A 427 36.74 33.74 -183.27
CA ALA A 427 35.40 34.34 -183.09
C ALA A 427 34.85 34.23 -181.65
N GLY A 428 35.39 33.30 -180.84
CA GLY A 428 34.96 33.05 -179.46
C GLY A 428 35.73 33.82 -178.38
N ARG A 429 36.77 34.59 -178.74
CA ARG A 429 37.68 35.25 -177.77
C ARG A 429 36.97 36.13 -176.74
N GLY A 430 36.02 36.96 -177.18
CA GLY A 430 35.25 37.83 -176.28
C GLY A 430 34.37 37.05 -175.30
N PHE A 431 33.74 35.97 -175.79
CA PHE A 431 32.95 35.05 -174.96
C PHE A 431 33.81 34.27 -173.95
N ALA A 432 35.03 33.87 -174.34
CA ALA A 432 35.95 33.16 -173.46
C ALA A 432 36.37 34.02 -172.25
N VAL A 433 36.60 35.32 -172.44
CA VAL A 433 36.93 36.26 -171.34
C VAL A 433 35.75 36.39 -170.38
N VAL A 434 34.53 36.60 -170.89
CA VAL A 434 33.32 36.70 -170.05
C VAL A 434 33.07 35.39 -169.30
N ALA A 435 33.20 34.24 -169.95
CA ALA A 435 33.05 32.93 -169.31
C ALA A 435 34.12 32.69 -168.23
N GLY A 436 35.36 33.14 -168.45
CA GLY A 436 36.42 33.12 -167.44
C GLY A 436 36.12 33.99 -166.22
N GLU A 437 35.60 35.20 -166.44
CA GLU A 437 35.20 36.12 -165.36
C GLU A 437 34.02 35.56 -164.55
N VAL A 438 33.00 35.02 -165.22
CA VAL A 438 31.86 34.36 -164.55
C VAL A 438 32.32 33.14 -163.76
N LYS A 439 33.27 32.36 -164.28
CA LYS A 439 33.86 31.22 -163.58
C LYS A 439 34.61 31.67 -162.33
N ALA A 440 35.44 32.70 -162.42
CA ALA A 440 36.17 33.27 -161.28
C ALA A 440 35.21 33.82 -160.21
N LEU A 441 34.17 34.55 -160.61
CA LEU A 441 33.14 35.07 -159.71
C LEU A 441 32.35 33.94 -159.03
N ALA A 442 32.05 32.85 -159.74
CA ALA A 442 31.39 31.68 -159.17
C ALA A 442 32.28 30.96 -158.14
N GLN A 443 33.58 30.83 -158.40
CA GLN A 443 34.55 30.29 -157.43
C GLN A 443 34.69 31.18 -156.19
N GLN A 444 34.76 32.50 -156.38
CA GLN A 444 34.81 33.46 -155.27
C GLN A 444 33.52 33.42 -154.43
N THR A 445 32.36 33.27 -155.09
CA THR A 445 31.06 33.11 -154.41
C THR A 445 31.02 31.81 -153.61
N ALA A 446 31.48 30.70 -154.19
CA ALA A 446 31.54 29.41 -153.49
C ALA A 446 32.44 29.49 -152.24
N GLN A 447 33.62 30.11 -152.37
CA GLN A 447 34.53 30.33 -151.23
C GLN A 447 33.88 31.19 -150.16
N ALA A 448 33.31 32.35 -150.52
CA ALA A 448 32.62 33.23 -149.58
C ALA A 448 31.44 32.52 -148.88
N THR A 449 30.66 31.70 -149.60
CA THR A 449 29.59 30.91 -148.97
C THR A 449 30.11 29.81 -148.05
N SER A 450 31.28 29.22 -148.34
CA SER A 450 31.92 28.26 -147.44
C SER A 450 32.35 28.92 -146.14
N ASP A 451 32.90 30.13 -146.22
CA ASP A 451 33.30 30.91 -145.03
C ASP A 451 32.06 31.29 -144.19
N ILE A 452 30.96 31.72 -144.83
CA ILE A 452 29.69 31.99 -144.15
C ILE A 452 29.13 30.71 -143.51
N ALA A 453 29.19 29.56 -144.20
CA ALA A 453 28.72 28.29 -143.63
C ALA A 453 29.47 27.91 -142.35
N SER A 454 30.79 28.12 -142.32
CA SER A 454 31.62 27.94 -141.12
C SER A 454 31.20 28.88 -139.99
N GLN A 455 30.90 30.14 -140.31
CA GLN A 455 30.40 31.11 -139.33
C GLN A 455 29.03 30.74 -138.77
N VAL A 456 28.10 30.27 -139.62
CA VAL A 456 26.77 29.81 -139.18
C VAL A 456 26.88 28.58 -138.28
N ALA A 457 27.74 27.61 -138.64
CA ALA A 457 28.01 26.44 -137.79
C ALA A 457 28.57 26.85 -136.41
N SER A 458 29.45 27.84 -136.38
CA SER A 458 29.98 28.40 -135.12
C SER A 458 28.88 29.06 -134.28
N ILE A 459 27.95 29.78 -134.91
CA ILE A 459 26.78 30.37 -134.22
C ILE A 459 25.84 29.29 -133.68
N GLN A 460 25.57 28.22 -134.44
CA GLN A 460 24.75 27.09 -133.99
C GLN A 460 25.38 26.37 -132.80
N ALA A 461 26.69 26.13 -132.84
CA ALA A 461 27.42 25.53 -131.73
C ALA A 461 27.38 26.43 -130.48
N ALA A 462 27.60 27.74 -130.64
CA ALA A 462 27.55 28.70 -129.55
C ALA A 462 26.15 28.84 -128.93
N THR A 463 25.09 28.83 -129.74
CA THR A 463 23.70 28.87 -129.26
C THR A 463 23.32 27.58 -128.52
N THR A 464 23.77 26.41 -129.00
CA THR A 464 23.57 25.13 -128.30
C THR A 464 24.27 25.13 -126.94
N GLY A 465 25.54 25.53 -126.89
CA GLY A 465 26.27 25.63 -125.61
C GLY A 465 25.67 26.65 -124.65
N ALA A 466 25.12 27.77 -125.15
CA ALA A 466 24.41 28.74 -124.34
C ALA A 466 23.12 28.15 -123.74
N ALA A 467 22.34 27.39 -124.52
CA ALA A 467 21.13 26.74 -124.05
C ALA A 467 21.42 25.72 -122.93
N GLU A 468 22.45 24.88 -123.10
CA GLU A 468 22.89 23.92 -122.08
C GLU A 468 23.33 24.62 -120.78
N ALA A 469 24.11 25.71 -120.90
CA ALA A 469 24.53 26.50 -119.76
C ALA A 469 23.33 27.09 -118.99
N ILE A 470 22.32 27.62 -119.69
CA ILE A 470 21.11 28.17 -119.08
C ILE A 470 20.26 27.08 -118.40
N GLN A 471 20.19 25.88 -118.97
CA GLN A 471 19.54 24.74 -118.31
C GLN A 471 20.24 24.37 -117.00
N GLY A 472 21.57 24.35 -116.98
CA GLY A 472 22.35 24.15 -115.76
C GLY A 472 22.11 25.22 -114.69
N ILE A 473 22.04 26.49 -115.10
CA ILE A 473 21.67 27.61 -114.22
C ILE A 473 20.25 27.42 -113.66
N SER A 474 19.29 27.06 -114.51
CA SER A 474 17.89 26.83 -114.10
C SER A 474 17.77 25.71 -113.06
N GLY A 475 18.53 24.62 -113.21
CA GLY A 475 18.61 23.55 -112.22
C GLY A 475 19.18 24.03 -110.89
N THR A 476 20.22 24.86 -110.92
CA THR A 476 20.83 25.46 -109.73
C THR A 476 19.83 26.38 -109.00
N VAL A 477 19.13 27.25 -109.73
CA VAL A 477 18.12 28.16 -109.16
C VAL A 477 16.93 27.40 -108.56
N ARG A 478 16.50 26.29 -109.19
CA ARG A 478 15.48 25.42 -108.60
C ARG A 478 15.92 24.84 -107.26
N GLY A 479 17.16 24.37 -107.15
CA GLY A 479 17.71 23.88 -105.88
C GLY A 479 17.77 24.96 -104.80
N VAL A 480 18.09 26.21 -105.16
CA VAL A 480 18.02 27.36 -104.24
C VAL A 480 16.58 27.60 -103.76
N ASN A 481 15.60 27.55 -104.66
CA ASN A 481 14.18 27.71 -104.30
C ASN A 481 13.68 26.62 -103.34
N GLU A 482 13.99 25.34 -103.64
CA GLU A 482 13.64 24.21 -102.78
C GLU A 482 14.25 24.34 -101.38
N THR A 483 15.52 24.76 -101.31
CA THR A 483 16.21 25.01 -100.04
C THR A 483 15.56 26.15 -99.25
N ALA A 484 15.19 27.24 -99.92
CA ALA A 484 14.53 28.39 -99.29
C ALA A 484 13.14 28.02 -98.73
N VAL A 485 12.38 27.17 -99.42
CA VAL A 485 11.11 26.63 -98.91
C VAL A 485 11.33 25.73 -97.70
N ALA A 486 12.32 24.83 -97.76
CA ALA A 486 12.64 23.95 -96.63
C ALA A 486 13.08 24.74 -95.38
N ILE A 487 13.88 25.80 -95.55
CA ILE A 487 14.25 26.71 -94.45
C ILE A 487 13.00 27.40 -93.88
N ALA A 488 12.07 27.87 -94.71
CA ALA A 488 10.85 28.52 -94.23
C ALA A 488 10.00 27.57 -93.35
N THR A 489 9.85 26.31 -93.74
CA THR A 489 9.16 25.30 -92.92
C THR A 489 9.89 25.04 -91.60
N ALA A 490 11.22 24.94 -91.61
CA ALA A 490 12.01 24.77 -90.38
C ALA A 490 11.88 25.99 -89.44
N VAL A 491 11.82 27.20 -90.00
CA VAL A 491 11.60 28.45 -89.26
C VAL A 491 10.24 28.46 -88.56
N GLU A 492 9.17 28.00 -89.22
CA GLU A 492 7.84 27.88 -88.58
C GLU A 492 7.87 26.94 -87.37
N GLN A 493 8.53 25.78 -87.50
CA GLN A 493 8.71 24.84 -86.39
C GLN A 493 9.54 25.44 -85.24
N GLN A 494 10.64 26.13 -85.55
CA GLN A 494 11.46 26.81 -84.55
C GLN A 494 10.69 27.94 -83.85
N SER A 495 9.83 28.66 -84.57
CA SER A 495 8.98 29.71 -83.99
C SER A 495 8.01 29.13 -82.96
N ALA A 496 7.35 28.01 -83.29
CA ALA A 496 6.46 27.32 -82.36
C ALA A 496 7.20 26.84 -81.09
N ALA A 497 8.37 26.22 -81.24
CA ALA A 497 9.19 25.79 -80.11
C ALA A 497 9.65 26.97 -79.23
N THR A 498 10.02 28.10 -79.84
CA THR A 498 10.45 29.31 -79.10
C THR A 498 9.29 29.93 -78.31
N GLN A 499 8.07 29.90 -78.86
CA GLN A 499 6.86 30.33 -78.13
C GLN A 499 6.55 29.42 -76.94
N GLU A 500 6.76 28.11 -77.08
CA GLU A 500 6.59 27.16 -75.98
C GLU A 500 7.62 27.37 -74.87
N ILE A 501 8.87 27.68 -75.22
CA ILE A 501 9.90 28.09 -74.26
C ILE A 501 9.46 29.36 -73.52
N ALA A 502 8.97 30.38 -74.23
CA ALA A 502 8.47 31.61 -73.60
C ALA A 502 7.33 31.35 -72.61
N ARG A 503 6.37 30.49 -72.97
CA ARG A 503 5.28 30.08 -72.07
C ARG A 503 5.79 29.29 -70.85
N SER A 504 6.80 28.45 -71.05
CA SER A 504 7.44 27.70 -69.96
C SER A 504 8.14 28.64 -68.97
N ILE A 505 8.80 29.69 -69.47
CA ILE A 505 9.45 30.72 -68.65
C ILE A 505 8.42 31.44 -67.76
N GLU A 506 7.26 31.82 -68.30
CA GLU A 506 6.16 32.42 -67.51
C GLU A 506 5.69 31.49 -66.39
N TYR A 507 5.51 30.21 -66.70
CA TYR A 507 5.10 29.19 -65.72
C TYR A 507 6.14 29.04 -64.60
N VAL A 508 7.43 28.91 -64.95
CA VAL A 508 8.51 28.78 -63.96
C VAL A 508 8.63 30.06 -63.12
N THR A 509 8.43 31.24 -63.71
CA THR A 509 8.41 32.53 -62.98
C THR A 509 7.30 32.58 -61.94
N ALA A 510 6.10 32.12 -62.30
CA ALA A 510 4.98 32.04 -61.35
C ALA A 510 5.28 31.07 -60.19
N ASN A 511 5.91 29.93 -60.49
CA ASN A 511 6.33 28.96 -59.48
C ASN A 511 7.41 29.53 -58.55
N ALA A 512 8.42 30.22 -59.08
CA ALA A 512 9.45 30.88 -58.28
C ALA A 512 8.82 31.88 -57.29
N ALA A 513 7.89 32.72 -57.77
CA ALA A 513 7.15 33.64 -56.89
C ALA A 513 6.30 32.91 -55.84
N SER A 514 5.75 31.75 -56.16
CA SER A 514 5.02 30.92 -55.20
C SER A 514 5.93 30.35 -54.12
N VAL A 515 7.10 29.82 -54.49
CA VAL A 515 8.10 29.32 -53.53
C VAL A 515 8.54 30.44 -52.60
N THR A 516 8.79 31.65 -53.10
CA THR A 516 9.12 32.82 -52.27
C THR A 516 8.04 33.10 -51.22
N ARG A 517 6.75 33.07 -51.61
CA ARG A 517 5.64 33.26 -50.65
C ARG A 517 5.59 32.14 -49.61
N SER A 518 5.73 30.88 -50.04
CA SER A 518 5.73 29.72 -49.12
C SER A 518 6.90 29.79 -48.13
N MET A 519 8.09 30.18 -48.57
CA MET A 519 9.24 30.35 -47.67
C MET A 519 9.04 31.53 -46.70
N GLY A 520 8.34 32.58 -47.11
CA GLY A 520 7.89 33.65 -46.21
C GLY A 520 6.97 33.13 -45.09
N GLN A 521 6.03 32.23 -45.42
CA GLN A 521 5.16 31.59 -44.43
C GLN A 521 5.93 30.65 -43.49
N VAL A 522 6.87 29.86 -44.03
CA VAL A 522 7.75 29.00 -43.22
C VAL A 522 8.56 29.84 -42.24
N ARG A 523 9.08 30.99 -42.66
CA ARG A 523 9.80 31.91 -41.77
C ARG A 523 8.92 32.43 -40.64
N GLY A 524 7.67 32.82 -40.94
CA GLY A 524 6.71 33.20 -39.89
C GLY A 524 6.45 32.07 -38.88
N ALA A 525 6.26 30.84 -39.37
CA ALA A 525 6.06 29.68 -38.50
C ALA A 525 7.31 29.35 -37.65
N VAL A 526 8.51 29.60 -38.18
CA VAL A 526 9.77 29.49 -37.44
C VAL A 526 9.84 30.52 -36.31
N ASP A 527 9.47 31.77 -36.59
CA ASP A 527 9.44 32.84 -35.59
C ASP A 527 8.44 32.51 -34.46
N ASP A 528 7.23 32.04 -34.81
CA ASP A 528 6.22 31.60 -33.84
C ASP A 528 6.72 30.40 -33.00
N THR A 529 7.35 29.41 -33.63
CA THR A 529 7.89 28.23 -32.92
C THR A 529 8.99 28.63 -31.95
N SER A 530 9.87 29.55 -32.36
CA SER A 530 10.94 30.09 -31.51
C SER A 530 10.36 30.85 -30.31
N GLY A 531 9.36 31.71 -30.53
CA GLY A 531 8.64 32.41 -29.47
C GLY A 531 7.97 31.47 -28.46
N ASN A 532 7.23 30.47 -28.96
CA ASN A 532 6.57 29.46 -28.12
C ASN A 532 7.58 28.62 -27.34
N ALA A 533 8.70 28.24 -27.95
CA ALA A 533 9.77 27.53 -27.26
C ALA A 533 10.36 28.37 -26.13
N ALA A 534 10.60 29.66 -26.36
CA ALA A 534 11.08 30.58 -25.31
C ALA A 534 10.08 30.69 -24.15
N GLU A 535 8.77 30.77 -24.44
CA GLU A 535 7.71 30.81 -23.42
C GLU A 535 7.64 29.51 -22.61
N VAL A 536 7.72 28.35 -23.26
CA VAL A 536 7.76 27.04 -22.58
C VAL A 536 8.99 26.95 -21.69
N LYS A 537 10.16 27.40 -22.16
CA LYS A 537 11.41 27.41 -21.38
C LYS A 537 11.30 28.30 -20.14
N HIS A 538 10.73 29.49 -20.29
CA HIS A 538 10.47 30.41 -19.17
C HIS A 538 9.52 29.77 -18.15
N THR A 539 8.38 29.24 -18.60
CA THR A 539 7.36 28.63 -17.75
C THR A 539 7.89 27.38 -17.03
N SER A 540 8.67 26.56 -17.71
CA SER A 540 9.31 25.38 -17.12
C SER A 540 10.34 25.76 -16.05
N SER A 541 11.09 26.85 -16.28
CA SER A 541 12.06 27.36 -15.31
C SER A 541 11.35 27.89 -14.06
N ALA A 542 10.25 28.63 -14.22
CA ALA A 542 9.41 29.09 -13.12
C ALA A 542 8.81 27.92 -12.33
N LEU A 543 8.23 26.93 -13.02
CA LEU A 543 7.66 25.74 -12.39
C LEU A 543 8.69 24.92 -11.60
N SER A 544 9.92 24.80 -12.12
CA SER A 544 11.00 24.14 -11.40
C SER A 544 11.44 24.93 -10.15
N ALA A 545 11.42 26.26 -10.19
CA ALA A 545 11.72 27.11 -9.03
C ALA A 545 10.62 27.03 -7.97
N ASP A 546 9.35 27.04 -8.39
CA ASP A 546 8.19 26.87 -7.51
C ASP A 546 8.21 25.48 -6.84
N ALA A 547 8.49 24.42 -7.61
CA ALA A 547 8.61 23.06 -7.09
C ALA A 547 9.74 22.94 -6.06
N ALA A 548 10.89 23.58 -6.30
CA ALA A 548 12.00 23.61 -5.35
C ALA A 548 11.63 24.37 -4.06
N THR A 549 10.92 25.50 -4.20
CA THR A 549 10.47 26.31 -3.06
C THR A 549 9.46 25.55 -2.20
N LEU A 550 8.43 24.96 -2.81
CA LEU A 550 7.43 24.13 -2.12
C LEU A 550 8.06 22.89 -1.48
N SER A 551 9.05 22.26 -2.13
CA SER A 551 9.78 21.13 -1.55
C SER A 551 10.54 21.53 -0.28
N ALA A 552 11.17 22.72 -0.27
CA ALA A 552 11.83 23.25 0.91
C ALA A 552 10.81 23.56 2.02
N GLU A 553 9.71 24.25 1.70
CA GLU A 553 8.66 24.58 2.69
C GLU A 553 8.02 23.33 3.32
N VAL A 554 7.78 22.28 2.54
CA VAL A 554 7.26 21.01 3.06
C VAL A 554 8.30 20.29 3.92
N THR A 555 9.58 20.33 3.54
CA THR A 555 10.65 19.73 4.34
C THR A 555 10.75 20.41 5.70
N ASP A 556 10.78 21.74 5.71
CA ASP A 556 10.81 22.55 6.94
C ASP A 556 9.58 22.28 7.82
N PHE A 557 8.38 22.21 7.22
CA PHE A 557 7.14 21.91 7.93
C PHE A 557 7.18 20.52 8.60
N LEU A 558 7.68 19.50 7.91
CA LEU A 558 7.73 18.14 8.44
C LEU A 558 8.79 17.97 9.53
N GLU A 559 9.94 18.65 9.39
CA GLU A 559 10.95 18.70 10.44
C GLU A 559 10.40 19.38 11.70
N SER A 560 9.71 20.50 11.52
CA SER A 560 9.03 21.21 12.59
C SER A 560 7.96 20.36 13.30
N LEU A 561 7.17 19.60 12.54
CA LEU A 561 6.13 18.73 13.08
C LEU A 561 6.73 17.53 13.84
N ARG A 562 7.93 17.07 13.44
CA ARG A 562 8.67 16.03 14.15
C ARG A 562 9.23 16.54 15.48
N ASP A 563 9.77 17.76 15.52
CA ASP A 563 10.28 18.38 16.76
C ASP A 563 9.18 18.67 17.79
N LEU A 564 7.95 18.94 17.33
CA LEU A 564 6.77 19.12 18.18
C LEU A 564 6.26 17.81 18.80
N GLY A 565 6.72 16.65 18.31
CA GLY A 565 6.22 15.32 18.65
C GLY A 565 6.66 14.74 19.99
N GLU A 566 7.52 15.39 20.77
CA GLU A 566 7.95 14.91 22.10
C GLU A 566 7.19 15.65 23.23
N ASP A 567 6.10 15.09 23.76
CA ASP A 567 5.42 15.49 25.02
C ASP A 567 5.04 16.99 25.21
N ARG A 568 5.19 17.83 24.19
CA ARG A 568 5.00 19.29 24.28
C ARG A 568 3.55 19.65 24.01
N GLN A 569 2.79 19.91 25.07
CA GLN A 569 1.55 20.69 24.92
C GLN A 569 1.92 22.09 24.41
N LEU A 570 1.49 22.42 23.19
CA LEU A 570 1.53 23.79 22.67
C LEU A 570 0.57 24.65 23.50
N THR A 571 1.06 25.12 24.64
CA THR A 571 0.30 26.01 25.51
C THR A 571 0.03 27.28 24.75
N GLN A 572 -1.23 27.70 24.70
CA GLN A 572 -1.63 28.96 24.11
C GLN A 572 -1.85 29.96 25.24
N LEU A 573 -1.21 31.14 25.14
CA LEU A 573 -1.32 32.19 26.14
C LEU A 573 -2.17 33.33 25.58
N ASP A 574 -3.29 33.62 26.25
CA ASP A 574 -4.00 34.88 26.05
C ASP A 574 -3.18 36.00 26.71
N VAL A 575 -2.82 37.03 25.95
CA VAL A 575 -1.93 38.12 26.36
C VAL A 575 -2.48 39.46 25.88
N ASN A 576 -1.90 40.57 26.33
CA ASN A 576 -2.24 41.90 25.82
C ASN A 576 -1.00 42.79 25.71
N LEU A 577 -0.12 42.43 24.77
CA LEU A 577 1.22 43.02 24.63
C LEU A 577 1.27 43.99 23.45
N SER A 578 1.91 45.14 23.62
CA SER A 578 2.22 46.04 22.50
C SER A 578 3.15 45.36 21.50
N ALA A 579 2.83 45.48 20.22
CA ALA A 579 3.60 44.87 19.16
C ALA A 579 3.54 45.69 17.87
N THR A 580 4.52 45.48 17.00
CA THR A 580 4.60 46.11 15.68
C THR A 580 4.79 45.02 14.63
N ALA A 581 3.93 45.02 13.61
CA ALA A 581 4.04 44.12 12.47
C ALA A 581 4.65 44.87 11.27
N LEU A 582 5.70 44.31 10.67
CA LEU A 582 6.38 44.84 9.49
C LEU A 582 6.09 43.94 8.29
N ALA A 583 5.36 44.45 7.30
CA ALA A 583 5.04 43.71 6.08
C ALA A 583 5.27 44.58 4.85
N GLY A 584 6.03 44.09 3.86
CA GLY A 584 6.33 44.83 2.63
C GLY A 584 6.97 46.21 2.87
N GLY A 585 7.80 46.35 3.91
CA GLY A 585 8.46 47.61 4.29
C GLY A 585 7.59 48.62 5.05
N LYS A 586 6.31 48.31 5.32
CA LYS A 586 5.40 49.14 6.12
C LYS A 586 5.27 48.60 7.54
N SER A 587 5.38 49.50 8.51
CA SER A 587 5.27 49.21 9.94
C SER A 587 3.86 49.55 10.44
N VAL A 588 3.20 48.58 11.07
CA VAL A 588 1.85 48.71 11.62
C VAL A 588 1.90 48.43 13.11
N ALA A 589 1.58 49.44 13.92
CA ALA A 589 1.46 49.29 15.37
C ALA A 589 0.13 48.60 15.73
N GLY A 590 0.17 47.73 16.74
CA GLY A 590 -0.99 47.00 17.23
C GLY A 590 -0.69 46.28 18.54
N ARG A 591 -1.48 45.25 18.85
CA ARG A 591 -1.31 44.45 20.07
C ARG A 591 -1.38 42.96 19.76
N VAL A 592 -0.61 42.16 20.47
CA VAL A 592 -0.76 40.70 20.44
C VAL A 592 -1.74 40.30 21.53
N LEU A 593 -2.83 39.68 21.11
CA LEU A 593 -3.91 39.19 21.97
C LEU A 593 -3.73 37.73 22.36
N ARG A 594 -3.00 36.97 21.54
CA ARG A 594 -2.75 35.56 21.78
C ARG A 594 -1.42 35.15 21.17
N VAL A 595 -0.65 34.36 21.90
CA VAL A 595 0.64 33.84 21.44
C VAL A 595 0.77 32.36 21.74
N SER A 596 1.38 31.65 20.81
CA SER A 596 1.79 30.25 20.92
C SER A 596 3.13 30.09 20.20
N PRO A 597 3.85 28.97 20.37
CA PRO A 597 5.10 28.72 19.66
C PRO A 597 4.99 28.75 18.12
N GLY A 598 3.78 28.62 17.55
CA GLY A 598 3.58 28.58 16.10
C GLY A 598 2.66 29.67 15.54
N MET A 599 2.04 30.49 16.38
CA MET A 599 1.03 31.44 15.94
C MET A 599 0.91 32.64 16.88
N VAL A 600 0.68 33.80 16.27
CA VAL A 600 0.36 35.06 16.94
C VAL A 600 -0.97 35.58 16.40
N LEU A 601 -1.84 36.03 17.32
CA LEU A 601 -3.03 36.81 16.99
C LEU A 601 -2.73 38.28 17.23
N PHE A 602 -2.61 39.05 16.15
CA PHE A 602 -2.25 40.46 16.16
C PHE A 602 -3.47 41.34 15.86
N ASP A 603 -3.87 42.17 16.82
CA ASP A 603 -4.89 43.19 16.66
C ASP A 603 -4.26 44.50 16.17
N GLY A 604 -4.40 44.75 14.87
CA GLY A 604 -3.95 45.96 14.19
C GLY A 604 -4.47 46.01 12.76
N PRO A 605 -4.40 47.18 12.09
CA PRO A 605 -4.92 47.38 10.73
C PRO A 605 -3.98 46.80 9.66
N LEU A 606 -3.58 45.54 9.79
CA LEU A 606 -2.73 44.84 8.84
C LEU A 606 -3.57 44.42 7.62
N GLN A 607 -3.27 44.97 6.44
CA GLN A 607 -3.90 44.62 5.17
C GLN A 607 -2.84 44.09 4.20
N VAL A 608 -2.66 42.78 4.18
CA VAL A 608 -1.75 42.07 3.29
C VAL A 608 -2.43 40.80 2.78
N ALA A 609 -1.98 40.28 1.64
CA ALA A 609 -2.53 39.03 1.09
C ALA A 609 -2.11 37.84 1.96
N ALA A 610 -2.97 36.82 2.05
CA ALA A 610 -2.61 35.53 2.65
C ALA A 610 -1.31 35.00 2.02
N GLY A 611 -0.41 34.50 2.86
CA GLY A 611 0.92 34.03 2.42
C GLY A 611 2.01 35.11 2.39
N THR A 612 1.71 36.38 2.66
CA THR A 612 2.73 37.45 2.74
C THR A 612 3.66 37.24 3.93
N LEU A 613 4.97 37.24 3.69
CA LEU A 613 6.00 37.23 4.73
C LEU A 613 6.05 38.55 5.49
N LEU A 614 6.19 38.47 6.81
CA LEU A 614 6.21 39.64 7.69
C LEU A 614 6.98 39.34 8.98
N GLU A 615 7.39 40.39 9.67
CA GLU A 615 7.97 40.30 11.01
C GLU A 615 7.01 40.87 12.05
N VAL A 616 6.82 40.17 13.16
CA VAL A 616 6.10 40.67 14.34
C VAL A 616 7.09 40.90 15.45
N ARG A 617 7.27 42.16 15.84
CA ARG A 617 8.08 42.55 16.99
C ARG A 617 7.18 42.78 18.19
N ILE A 618 7.30 41.94 19.21
CA ILE A 618 6.59 42.07 20.49
C ILE A 618 7.55 42.72 21.48
N ASP A 619 7.17 43.86 22.06
CA ASP A 619 8.09 44.73 22.82
C ASP A 619 8.79 44.01 23.98
N SER A 620 8.09 43.05 24.62
CA SER A 620 8.59 42.28 25.76
C SER A 620 9.49 41.09 25.40
N LEU A 621 9.56 40.68 24.13
CA LEU A 621 10.27 39.47 23.70
C LEU A 621 11.69 39.72 23.18
N GLY A 622 12.07 40.98 22.94
CA GLY A 622 13.43 41.37 22.56
C GLY A 622 13.95 40.83 21.21
N ARG A 623 13.14 40.04 20.49
CA ARG A 623 13.44 39.45 19.17
C ARG A 623 12.23 39.63 18.26
N SER A 624 12.47 39.98 16.99
CA SER A 624 11.43 39.92 15.95
C SER A 624 11.09 38.47 15.62
N LEU A 625 9.81 38.18 15.50
CA LEU A 625 9.29 36.88 15.10
C LEU A 625 8.91 36.95 13.62
N GLU A 626 9.66 36.25 12.79
CA GLU A 626 9.30 36.08 11.39
C GLU A 626 8.10 35.13 11.27
N GLY A 627 7.18 35.50 10.38
CA GLY A 627 5.97 34.74 10.14
C GLY A 627 5.30 35.11 8.83
N ARG A 628 4.14 34.50 8.60
CA ARG A 628 3.36 34.63 7.40
C ARG A 628 1.93 34.97 7.76
N PHE A 629 1.35 35.97 7.09
CA PHE A 629 -0.05 36.32 7.29
C PHE A 629 -0.93 35.18 6.77
N VAL A 630 -1.88 34.71 7.59
CA VAL A 630 -2.78 33.62 7.22
C VAL A 630 -4.13 34.19 6.80
N ASP A 631 -4.84 34.80 7.74
CA ASP A 631 -6.18 35.37 7.55
C ASP A 631 -6.50 36.38 8.66
N ARG A 632 -7.56 37.17 8.48
CA ARG A 632 -8.13 38.05 9.49
C ARG A 632 -9.40 37.44 10.08
N VAL A 633 -9.35 37.08 11.34
CA VAL A 633 -10.51 36.64 12.13
C VAL A 633 -11.15 37.82 12.88
N ALA A 634 -12.36 37.63 13.41
CA ALA A 634 -13.09 38.67 14.16
C ALA A 634 -12.29 39.28 15.32
N ALA A 635 -11.35 38.52 15.88
CA ALA A 635 -10.49 38.92 17.00
C ALA A 635 -9.14 39.55 16.57
N GLY A 636 -8.78 39.54 15.28
CA GLY A 636 -7.50 40.09 14.80
C GLY A 636 -6.91 39.34 13.60
N CYS A 637 -5.67 39.68 13.24
CA CYS A 637 -4.90 39.06 12.17
C CYS A 637 -4.16 37.82 12.70
N GLN A 638 -4.38 36.66 12.09
CA GLN A 638 -3.61 35.45 12.38
C GLN A 638 -2.32 35.43 11.59
N ILE A 639 -1.23 35.23 12.31
CA ILE A 639 0.12 35.18 11.76
C ILE A 639 0.71 33.84 12.18
N GLN A 640 1.04 33.01 11.20
CA GLN A 640 1.77 31.77 11.41
C GLN A 640 3.25 32.09 11.55
N LEU A 641 3.86 31.69 12.65
CA LEU A 641 5.29 31.86 12.87
C LEU A 641 6.08 30.72 12.23
N LEU A 642 7.36 30.95 11.97
CA LEU A 642 8.28 29.88 11.57
C LEU A 642 8.30 28.77 12.65
N LEU A 643 8.30 27.52 12.23
CA LEU A 643 8.27 26.38 13.16
C LEU A 643 9.62 25.66 13.30
N ASN A 644 10.71 26.25 12.82
CA ASN A 644 12.03 25.63 12.92
C ASN A 644 12.52 25.48 14.37
N HIS A 645 13.48 24.57 14.60
CA HIS A 645 13.98 24.22 15.93
C HIS A 645 14.49 25.43 16.74
N ALA A 646 15.17 26.37 16.07
CA ALA A 646 15.70 27.60 16.69
C ALA A 646 14.59 28.57 17.11
N HIS A 647 13.48 28.61 16.38
CA HIS A 647 12.30 29.40 16.74
C HIS A 647 11.55 28.75 17.89
N LEU A 648 11.25 27.45 17.80
CA LEU A 648 10.49 26.73 18.82
C LEU A 648 11.18 26.76 20.19
N SER A 649 12.50 26.54 20.25
CA SER A 649 13.29 26.62 21.47
C SER A 649 13.29 28.03 22.09
N PHE A 650 13.40 29.07 21.25
CA PHE A 650 13.26 30.45 21.71
C PHE A 650 11.85 30.70 22.27
N MET A 651 10.81 30.34 21.52
CA MET A 651 9.42 30.58 21.89
C MET A 651 9.05 29.85 23.18
N GLU A 652 9.58 28.66 23.43
CA GLU A 652 9.37 27.92 24.67
C GLU A 652 9.88 28.71 25.90
N SER A 653 11.11 29.24 25.82
CA SER A 653 11.68 30.08 26.88
C SER A 653 10.96 31.43 27.04
N ALA A 654 10.45 31.98 25.93
CA ALA A 654 9.70 33.23 25.88
C ALA A 654 8.30 33.07 26.49
N MET A 655 7.58 32.03 26.10
CA MET A 655 6.27 31.63 26.60
C MET A 655 6.31 31.40 28.12
N ALA A 656 7.32 30.70 28.63
CA ALA A 656 7.47 30.47 30.08
C ALA A 656 7.65 31.79 30.86
N ARG A 657 8.42 32.75 30.30
CA ARG A 657 8.58 34.09 30.90
C ARG A 657 7.29 34.91 30.86
N LEU A 658 6.55 34.85 29.76
CA LEU A 658 5.27 35.53 29.62
C LEU A 658 4.20 34.95 30.56
N ALA A 659 4.17 33.61 30.72
CA ALA A 659 3.26 32.93 31.64
C ALA A 659 3.55 33.22 33.11
N ALA A 660 4.80 33.51 33.48
CA ALA A 660 5.17 33.92 34.84
C ALA A 660 4.91 35.42 35.13
N ALA A 661 4.72 36.23 34.09
CA ALA A 661 4.48 37.67 34.20
C ALA A 661 2.99 38.06 34.06
N ALA A 662 2.16 37.16 33.53
CA ALA A 662 0.71 37.23 33.50
C ALA A 662 0.13 36.68 34.80
#